data_AF-A0AA35L669-F1
#
_entry.id   AF-A0AA35L669-F1
#
_cell.length_a   1.000
_cell.length_b   1.000
_cell.length_c   1.000
_cell.angle_alpha   90.00
_cell.angle_beta   90.00
_cell.angle_gamma   90.00
#
_symmetry.space_group_name_H-M   'P 1'
#
loop_
_entity.id
_entity.type
_entity.pdbx_description
1 polymer ?
#
loop_
_entity_poly.entity_id
_entity_poly.type
_entity_poly.pdbx_seq_one_letter_code
_entity_poly.pdbx_strand_id
1 'polypeptide(L)'
;MARRRDLRKLSPKWRPLKVLRLVFGAAFKGLRRRSPFQGKRILTLSEAAYCCVSELGELGKVQFRDLNPDVNVFQRKFVNEVRRCEEMDRKLRFVEKEIKKANIPITDTGENPEVPFPRDMIDLEANFEKIENELKEINTNQEALKRNFLELTELKFILRKTQQFFDEMADPDLLEESSSLLEPSELGRGTPLRLGFVAGVINRERIPTFERMLWRVCRGNVFLRQAEIENPLEDPVTGDYVHKSVFIIFFQGDQLKNRVKKICEGFRASLYPCPETPQERKEMAAGVNTRIDDLQMVLNQTEDHRQRVLQAAAKNVRVWFIKVRKMKAIYHTLNLCNIDVTQKCLIAEVWCPVADLDSIQFALRRGTEHSGSTVPSILNRMQTNQTPPTYNKTNKFTAGFQNIVDAYGIGTYREINPAPYTIITFPFLFAVMFGDVGHGILMTLFGVWMVIRESRILSQKSDNEMFSTIFCGRYIILLMGSFSIYTGLIYNDCFSKSLNMFGSSWSVRPMFLKSNWTEDLLKEYPSLQLNPAIEGVFGGAYPFGIDPIWNIATNKLTFLNSFKMKMSVILGIIHMLFGVSLSLLNHIYFKKPLNIYLGFIPEIVFMTSLFGYLVILIFYKWTAYDANNSMDAPSLLIHFINMFLFSYDPKEKMLYKGQKGLQCFLVVVALLCVPWMLVAKPLVLRQQYLRRKHLGTLNFGGIRVGNGPTEEDAEIIQHDQLSTHSEEGEEFDFGDTAVHQAIHTIEYCLGCISNTASYLRLWALSLAHAQLSEVLWSMVMRVGLSAKSLAGGFGMFFVFAAFATLTVAILLIMEGLSAFLHALRLHWVEFQNKFYMGAGFKFLPFSFDNIRDGRFDE
;
A
#
# COMPACT_ATOMS: atom_id res chain seq x y z
N MET A 1 27.95 19.21 17.90
CA MET A 1 28.05 19.02 19.38
C MET A 1 27.84 20.29 20.22
N ALA A 2 27.78 21.52 19.68
CA ALA A 2 27.67 22.74 20.48
C ALA A 2 26.28 23.05 21.12
N ARG A 3 25.17 22.45 20.64
CA ARG A 3 23.80 22.75 21.16
C ARG A 3 23.35 21.94 22.38
N ARG A 4 24.18 21.02 22.91
CA ARG A 4 23.81 20.18 24.07
C ARG A 4 24.06 20.83 25.44
N ARG A 5 24.79 21.96 25.52
CA ARG A 5 25.19 22.56 26.81
C ARG A 5 24.13 23.47 27.46
N ASP A 6 23.21 24.07 26.70
CA ASP A 6 22.22 25.02 27.26
C ASP A 6 21.03 24.37 27.98
N LEU A 7 20.89 23.04 27.91
CA LEU A 7 19.74 22.29 28.45
C LEU A 7 19.83 21.96 29.95
N ARG A 8 20.91 22.32 30.65
CA ARG A 8 21.10 21.94 32.07
C ARG A 8 20.55 22.95 33.09
N LYS A 9 20.14 24.16 32.71
CA LYS A 9 19.82 25.24 33.68
C LYS A 9 18.34 25.57 33.95
N LEU A 10 17.37 24.76 33.52
CA LEU A 10 15.94 25.05 33.77
C LEU A 10 15.12 23.83 34.27
N SER A 11 14.12 24.14 35.09
CA SER A 11 13.37 23.25 36.00
C SER A 11 12.72 22.00 35.37
N PRO A 12 12.55 20.90 36.12
CA PRO A 12 12.19 19.59 35.57
C PRO A 12 10.72 19.44 35.13
N LYS A 13 9.79 20.30 35.55
CA LYS A 13 8.35 20.14 35.28
C LYS A 13 7.88 20.49 33.86
N TRP A 14 8.71 21.12 33.02
CA TRP A 14 8.30 21.60 31.68
C TRP A 14 9.06 20.96 30.50
N ARG A 15 9.92 19.97 30.75
CA ARG A 15 10.76 19.34 29.71
C ARG A 15 9.98 18.55 28.64
N PRO A 16 8.93 17.74 28.94
CA PRO A 16 8.25 16.98 27.89
C PRO A 16 7.43 17.87 26.94
N LEU A 17 6.75 18.91 27.44
CA LEU A 17 5.96 19.83 26.60
C LEU A 17 6.82 20.72 25.70
N LYS A 18 7.98 21.21 26.18
CA LYS A 18 8.91 22.02 25.36
C LYS A 18 9.68 21.18 24.35
N VAL A 19 10.01 19.91 24.67
CA VAL A 19 10.59 18.98 23.69
C VAL A 19 9.57 18.65 22.61
N LEU A 20 8.29 18.43 22.95
CA LEU A 20 7.22 18.35 21.94
C LEU A 20 7.18 19.64 21.09
N ARG A 21 7.11 20.83 21.69
CA ARG A 21 7.01 22.09 20.94
C ARG A 21 8.24 22.39 20.06
N LEU A 22 9.43 21.96 20.45
CA LEU A 22 10.66 22.10 19.66
C LEU A 22 10.81 21.03 18.57
N VAL A 23 10.43 19.77 18.86
CA VAL A 23 10.43 18.67 17.88
C VAL A 23 9.35 18.91 16.83
N PHE A 24 8.13 19.26 17.26
CA PHE A 24 7.06 19.67 16.35
C PHE A 24 7.39 20.99 15.65
N GLY A 25 7.89 22.03 16.35
CA GLY A 25 8.17 23.34 15.74
C GLY A 25 9.30 23.33 14.70
N ALA A 26 10.37 22.54 14.90
CA ALA A 26 11.47 22.42 13.95
C ALA A 26 11.12 21.50 12.77
N ALA A 27 10.39 20.41 13.01
CA ALA A 27 9.87 19.53 11.95
C ALA A 27 8.85 20.27 11.06
N PHE A 28 7.95 21.07 11.66
CA PHE A 28 6.98 21.88 10.93
C PHE A 28 7.62 22.96 10.05
N LYS A 29 8.81 23.50 10.38
CA LYS A 29 9.47 24.53 9.56
C LYS A 29 9.86 24.01 8.17
N GLY A 30 10.29 22.75 8.07
CA GLY A 30 10.60 22.09 6.79
C GLY A 30 9.39 21.41 6.13
N LEU A 31 8.31 21.15 6.89
CA LEU A 31 7.07 20.54 6.38
C LEU A 31 6.07 21.58 5.84
N ARG A 32 6.07 22.81 6.38
CA ARG A 32 5.06 23.84 6.06
C ARG A 32 5.18 24.35 4.63
N ARG A 33 6.38 24.29 4.04
CA ARG A 33 6.67 24.64 2.64
C ARG A 33 7.81 23.77 2.10
N ARG A 34 7.72 23.45 0.80
CA ARG A 34 8.62 22.53 0.08
C ARG A 34 10.06 23.06 0.01
N SER A 35 11.04 22.15 0.00
CA SER A 35 12.46 22.52 -0.06
C SER A 35 12.81 23.16 -1.40
N PRO A 36 13.62 24.23 -1.44
CA PRO A 36 14.05 24.81 -2.70
C PRO A 36 14.95 23.83 -3.46
N PHE A 37 14.65 23.63 -4.73
CA PHE A 37 15.46 22.90 -5.70
C PHE A 37 16.17 23.84 -6.65
N GLN A 38 17.33 23.40 -7.10
CA GLN A 38 18.08 24.03 -8.18
C GLN A 38 18.54 22.95 -9.16
N GLY A 39 18.44 23.29 -10.45
CA GLY A 39 19.04 22.51 -11.51
C GLY A 39 20.55 22.74 -11.47
N LYS A 40 21.32 21.66 -11.49
CA LYS A 40 22.77 21.74 -11.51
C LYS A 40 23.35 20.82 -12.57
N ARG A 41 24.47 21.26 -13.12
CA ARG A 41 25.26 20.47 -14.06
C ARG A 41 26.49 19.96 -13.32
N ILE A 42 26.58 18.64 -13.21
CA ILE A 42 27.75 17.93 -12.73
C ILE A 42 28.64 17.63 -13.94
N LEU A 43 29.92 17.96 -13.81
CA LEU A 43 30.97 17.54 -14.72
C LEU A 43 31.89 16.58 -13.94
N THR A 44 31.93 15.33 -14.38
CA THR A 44 32.78 14.28 -13.81
C THR A 44 33.64 13.67 -14.91
N LEU A 45 34.89 13.33 -14.60
CA LEU A 45 35.72 12.51 -15.49
C LEU A 45 35.17 11.08 -15.59
N SER A 46 35.35 10.46 -16.75
CA SER A 46 34.91 9.07 -17.00
C SER A 46 35.45 8.08 -15.96
N GLU A 47 36.71 8.21 -15.54
CA GLU A 47 37.36 7.33 -14.55
C GLU A 47 36.82 7.50 -13.13
N ALA A 48 36.48 8.74 -12.75
CA ALA A 48 35.93 9.05 -11.42
C ALA A 48 34.41 8.88 -11.35
N ALA A 49 33.72 8.76 -12.49
CA ALA A 49 32.27 8.80 -12.56
C ALA A 49 31.60 7.65 -11.78
N TYR A 50 32.15 6.43 -11.86
CA TYR A 50 31.61 5.29 -11.13
C TYR A 50 31.63 5.52 -9.61
N CYS A 51 32.78 5.95 -9.08
CA CYS A 51 32.96 6.21 -7.65
C CYS A 51 32.18 7.46 -7.18
N CYS A 52 32.05 8.47 -8.02
CA CYS A 52 31.22 9.64 -7.70
C CYS A 52 29.73 9.26 -7.63
N VAL A 53 29.23 8.48 -8.60
CA VAL A 53 27.82 8.07 -8.63
C VAL A 53 27.50 7.09 -7.51
N SER A 54 28.42 6.19 -7.13
CA SER A 54 28.22 5.32 -5.96
C SER A 54 28.06 6.13 -4.67
N GLU A 55 28.91 7.12 -4.45
CA GLU A 55 28.84 8.00 -3.28
C GLU A 55 27.60 8.90 -3.28
N LEU A 56 27.17 9.35 -4.46
CA LEU A 56 25.91 10.07 -4.61
C LEU A 56 24.69 9.17 -4.30
N GLY A 57 24.76 7.88 -4.67
CA GLY A 57 23.73 6.89 -4.38
C GLY A 57 23.65 6.51 -2.90
N GLU A 58 24.79 6.43 -2.19
CA GLU A 58 24.80 6.25 -0.73
C GLU A 58 24.26 7.51 -0.01
N LEU A 59 24.45 8.71 -0.57
CA LEU A 59 23.90 9.93 0.01
C LEU A 59 22.38 10.08 -0.23
N GLY A 60 21.88 9.67 -1.39
CA GLY A 60 20.43 9.59 -1.66
C GLY A 60 19.71 10.93 -1.83
N LYS A 61 20.36 11.96 -2.37
CA LYS A 61 19.81 13.35 -2.42
C LYS A 61 19.78 14.00 -3.80
N VAL A 62 20.14 13.26 -4.85
CA VAL A 62 20.19 13.78 -6.22
C VAL A 62 19.20 13.03 -7.10
N GLN A 63 18.48 13.74 -7.96
CA GLN A 63 17.66 13.12 -9.00
C GLN A 63 18.28 13.47 -10.35
N PHE A 64 18.68 12.45 -11.10
CA PHE A 64 19.24 12.60 -12.44
C PHE A 64 18.12 12.92 -13.45
N ARG A 65 18.38 13.85 -14.36
CA ARG A 65 17.57 14.07 -15.55
C ARG A 65 18.14 13.23 -16.68
N ASP A 66 17.25 12.69 -17.52
CA ASP A 66 17.68 12.12 -18.78
C ASP A 66 18.12 13.24 -19.72
N LEU A 67 19.37 13.18 -20.17
CA LEU A 67 19.92 14.09 -21.17
C LEU A 67 19.81 13.54 -22.60
N ASN A 68 19.45 12.27 -22.75
CA ASN A 68 19.43 11.55 -24.02
C ASN A 68 18.03 10.93 -24.28
N PRO A 69 16.95 11.74 -24.37
CA PRO A 69 15.59 11.21 -24.55
C PRO A 69 15.39 10.57 -25.94
N ASP A 70 16.07 11.09 -26.96
CA ASP A 70 15.92 10.63 -28.35
C ASP A 70 16.74 9.36 -28.66
N VAL A 71 17.54 8.89 -27.70
CA VAL A 71 18.43 7.74 -27.87
C VAL A 71 17.83 6.50 -27.22
N ASN A 72 17.62 5.47 -28.04
CA ASN A 72 17.12 4.18 -27.58
C ASN A 72 18.07 3.53 -26.56
N VAL A 73 17.52 2.75 -25.62
CA VAL A 73 18.26 2.11 -24.52
C VAL A 73 19.47 1.29 -25.01
N PHE A 74 19.35 0.62 -26.16
CA PHE A 74 20.42 -0.21 -26.75
C PHE A 74 21.60 0.59 -27.33
N GLN A 75 21.38 1.84 -27.69
CA GLN A 75 22.42 2.71 -28.26
C GLN A 75 23.23 3.42 -27.19
N ARG A 76 22.81 3.33 -25.91
CA ARG A 76 23.50 3.94 -24.78
C ARG A 76 24.81 3.20 -24.49
N LYS A 77 25.82 3.94 -24.05
CA LYS A 77 27.20 3.45 -23.93
C LYS A 77 27.36 2.29 -22.96
N PHE A 78 26.70 2.33 -21.79
CA PHE A 78 26.89 1.35 -20.70
C PHE A 78 25.85 0.22 -20.74
N VAL A 79 25.28 -0.10 -21.90
CA VAL A 79 24.28 -1.17 -22.02
C VAL A 79 24.86 -2.56 -21.77
N ASN A 80 26.11 -2.79 -22.19
CA ASN A 80 26.78 -4.08 -22.04
C ASN A 80 27.04 -4.41 -20.57
N GLU A 81 27.44 -3.41 -19.78
CA GLU A 81 27.67 -3.52 -18.35
C GLU A 81 26.37 -3.78 -17.60
N VAL A 82 25.28 -3.08 -17.96
CA VAL A 82 23.95 -3.35 -17.39
C VAL A 82 23.49 -4.78 -17.70
N ARG A 83 23.69 -5.26 -18.93
CA ARG A 83 23.34 -6.63 -19.33
C ARG A 83 24.14 -7.67 -18.55
N ARG A 84 25.45 -7.45 -18.34
CA ARG A 84 26.29 -8.31 -17.49
C ARG A 84 25.79 -8.35 -16.05
N CYS A 85 25.46 -7.20 -15.45
CA CYS A 85 24.88 -7.16 -14.10
C CYS A 85 23.52 -7.88 -14.02
N GLU A 86 22.69 -7.78 -15.07
CA GLU A 86 21.41 -8.48 -15.14
C GLU A 86 21.58 -9.99 -15.28
N GLU A 87 22.59 -10.45 -16.02
CA GLU A 87 22.94 -11.86 -16.08
C GLU A 87 23.41 -12.37 -14.72
N MET A 88 24.26 -11.61 -14.01
CA MET A 88 24.67 -11.95 -12.64
C MET A 88 23.47 -12.01 -11.69
N ASP A 89 22.51 -11.08 -11.78
CA ASP A 89 21.26 -11.14 -10.98
C ASP A 89 20.42 -12.37 -11.34
N ARG A 90 20.34 -12.77 -12.63
CA ARG A 90 19.69 -14.02 -13.07
C ARG A 90 20.34 -15.26 -12.44
N LYS A 91 21.67 -15.33 -12.46
CA LYS A 91 22.45 -16.43 -11.85
C LYS A 91 22.17 -16.50 -10.33
N LEU A 92 22.17 -15.35 -9.65
CA LEU A 92 21.85 -15.29 -8.22
C LEU A 92 20.40 -15.67 -7.89
N ARG A 93 19.41 -15.29 -8.72
CA ARG A 93 18.00 -15.72 -8.56
C ARG A 93 17.85 -17.23 -8.70
N PHE A 94 18.59 -17.86 -9.61
CA PHE A 94 18.63 -19.31 -9.73
C PHE A 94 19.15 -19.95 -8.44
N VAL A 95 20.28 -19.47 -7.92
CA VAL A 95 20.86 -19.95 -6.64
C VAL A 95 19.88 -19.74 -5.47
N GLU A 96 19.22 -18.58 -5.38
CA GLU A 96 18.22 -18.33 -4.32
C GLU A 96 17.04 -19.31 -4.41
N LYS A 97 16.57 -19.63 -5.62
CA LYS A 97 15.51 -20.61 -5.84
C LYS A 97 15.92 -22.01 -5.36
N GLU A 98 17.16 -22.42 -5.64
CA GLU A 98 17.70 -23.71 -5.19
C GLU A 98 17.88 -23.77 -3.66
N ILE A 99 18.32 -22.67 -3.03
CA ILE A 99 18.42 -22.57 -1.56
C ILE A 99 17.03 -22.68 -0.90
N LYS A 100 16.02 -22.01 -1.47
CA LYS A 100 14.63 -22.08 -1.00
C LYS A 100 14.05 -23.48 -1.15
N LYS A 101 14.30 -24.17 -2.27
CA LYS A 101 13.90 -25.58 -2.46
C LYS A 101 14.54 -26.49 -1.42
N ALA A 102 15.78 -26.23 -1.01
CA ALA A 102 16.47 -26.99 0.03
C ALA A 102 16.04 -26.63 1.47
N ASN A 103 15.08 -25.71 1.65
CA ASN A 103 14.62 -25.23 2.97
C ASN A 103 15.74 -24.70 3.87
N ILE A 104 16.82 -24.15 3.29
CA ILE A 104 17.91 -23.55 4.06
C ILE A 104 17.55 -22.09 4.38
N PRO A 105 17.51 -21.69 5.67
CA PRO A 105 17.19 -20.31 6.03
C PRO A 105 18.33 -19.38 5.61
N ILE A 106 18.01 -18.40 4.77
CA ILE A 106 18.95 -17.33 4.40
C ILE A 106 19.08 -16.39 5.61
N THR A 107 20.26 -16.35 6.21
CA THR A 107 20.56 -15.42 7.32
C THR A 107 20.79 -14.02 6.76
N ASP A 108 20.12 -13.03 7.36
CA ASP A 108 20.35 -11.62 7.07
C ASP A 108 21.21 -11.04 8.20
N THR A 109 22.46 -10.73 7.89
CA THR A 109 23.40 -10.12 8.86
C THR A 109 23.14 -8.63 9.05
N GLY A 110 22.28 -8.00 8.23
CA GLY A 110 22.00 -6.57 8.26
C GLY A 110 23.18 -5.69 7.84
N GLU A 111 24.27 -6.29 7.37
CA GLU A 111 25.45 -5.57 6.88
C GLU A 111 25.14 -4.93 5.52
N ASN A 112 25.41 -3.63 5.40
CA ASN A 112 25.35 -2.93 4.13
C ASN A 112 26.75 -2.96 3.50
N PRO A 113 27.00 -3.83 2.51
CA PRO A 113 28.31 -3.86 1.85
C PRO A 113 28.55 -2.56 1.09
N GLU A 114 29.80 -2.11 1.11
CA GLU A 114 30.28 -1.06 0.23
C GLU A 114 30.17 -1.49 -1.24
N VAL A 115 30.00 -0.51 -2.13
CA VAL A 115 29.88 -0.76 -3.57
C VAL A 115 31.21 -1.31 -4.08
N PRO A 116 31.21 -2.48 -4.76
CA PRO A 116 32.43 -3.05 -5.32
C PRO A 116 32.95 -2.21 -6.49
N PHE A 117 34.26 -2.26 -6.74
CA PHE A 117 34.83 -1.58 -7.90
C PHE A 117 34.49 -2.33 -9.20
N PRO A 118 34.56 -1.65 -10.36
CA PRO A 118 34.38 -2.31 -11.65
C PRO A 118 35.37 -3.45 -11.92
N ARG A 119 36.55 -3.44 -11.30
CA ARG A 119 37.54 -4.53 -11.41
C ARG A 119 37.03 -5.82 -10.76
N ASP A 120 36.45 -5.70 -9.57
CA ASP A 120 35.89 -6.82 -8.82
C ASP A 120 34.66 -7.44 -9.50
N MET A 121 34.05 -6.73 -10.47
CA MET A 121 32.93 -7.25 -11.26
C MET A 121 33.28 -8.55 -12.00
N ILE A 122 34.50 -8.60 -12.55
CA ILE A 122 34.97 -9.74 -13.35
C ILE A 122 35.14 -10.96 -12.43
N ASP A 123 35.73 -10.75 -11.26
CA ASP A 123 35.94 -11.80 -10.25
C ASP A 123 34.60 -12.32 -9.70
N LEU A 124 33.63 -11.42 -9.46
CA LEU A 124 32.28 -11.78 -9.03
C LEU A 124 31.54 -12.60 -10.10
N GLU A 125 31.66 -12.23 -11.37
CA GLU A 125 31.04 -12.95 -12.49
C GLU A 125 31.60 -14.37 -12.61
N ALA A 126 32.93 -14.52 -12.56
CA ALA A 126 33.59 -15.82 -12.58
C ALA A 126 33.17 -16.70 -11.40
N ASN A 127 33.04 -16.11 -10.20
CA ASN A 127 32.58 -16.83 -9.01
C ASN A 127 31.12 -17.29 -9.14
N PHE A 128 30.20 -16.42 -9.58
CA PHE A 128 28.79 -16.77 -9.75
C PHE A 128 28.57 -17.82 -10.84
N GLU A 129 29.34 -17.75 -11.92
CA GLU A 129 29.31 -18.77 -12.97
C GLU A 129 29.80 -20.12 -12.48
N LYS A 130 30.89 -20.13 -11.69
CA LYS A 130 31.39 -21.37 -11.08
C LYS A 130 30.33 -22.02 -10.18
N ILE A 131 29.67 -21.24 -9.32
CA ILE A 131 28.63 -21.75 -8.42
C ILE A 131 27.40 -22.22 -9.21
N GLU A 132 26.96 -21.48 -10.24
CA GLU A 132 25.83 -21.88 -11.08
C GLU A 132 26.12 -23.20 -11.81
N ASN A 133 27.31 -23.33 -12.40
CA ASN A 133 27.70 -24.53 -13.14
C ASN A 133 27.85 -25.74 -12.20
N GLU A 134 28.48 -25.56 -11.03
CA GLU A 134 28.61 -26.62 -10.02
C GLU A 134 27.22 -27.09 -9.55
N LEU A 135 26.28 -26.18 -9.27
CA LEU A 135 24.92 -26.56 -8.86
C LEU A 135 24.13 -27.22 -10.00
N LYS A 136 24.27 -26.76 -11.25
CA LYS A 136 23.62 -27.39 -12.40
C LYS A 136 24.12 -28.80 -12.62
N GLU A 137 25.44 -29.00 -12.59
CA GLU A 137 26.07 -30.31 -12.75
C GLU A 137 25.64 -31.28 -11.64
N ILE A 138 25.66 -30.82 -10.38
CA ILE A 138 25.17 -31.62 -9.25
C ILE A 138 23.70 -31.99 -9.44
N ASN A 139 22.84 -31.04 -9.84
CA ASN A 139 21.42 -31.31 -10.04
C ASN A 139 21.17 -32.32 -11.18
N THR A 140 21.87 -32.20 -12.31
CA THR A 140 21.75 -33.17 -13.42
C THR A 140 22.27 -34.55 -13.03
N ASN A 141 23.37 -34.61 -12.29
CA ASN A 141 23.94 -35.87 -11.81
C ASN A 141 23.03 -36.52 -10.75
N GLN A 142 22.43 -35.72 -9.86
CA GLN A 142 21.50 -36.20 -8.85
C GLN A 142 20.22 -36.73 -9.48
N GLU A 143 19.66 -36.07 -10.50
CA GLU A 143 18.51 -36.58 -11.26
C GLU A 143 18.83 -37.92 -11.94
N ALA A 144 19.98 -38.01 -12.61
CA ALA A 144 20.43 -39.25 -13.24
C ALA A 144 20.65 -40.39 -12.23
N LEU A 145 21.26 -40.10 -11.07
CA LEU A 145 21.46 -41.06 -9.99
C LEU A 145 20.13 -41.51 -9.39
N LYS A 146 19.21 -40.59 -9.10
CA LYS A 146 17.85 -40.91 -8.62
C LYS A 146 17.10 -41.79 -9.61
N ARG A 147 17.20 -41.51 -10.91
CA ARG A 147 16.60 -42.33 -11.95
C ARG A 147 17.18 -43.75 -11.97
N ASN A 148 18.50 -43.89 -11.93
CA ASN A 148 19.16 -45.21 -11.88
C ASN A 148 18.78 -45.98 -10.60
N PHE A 149 18.72 -45.28 -9.47
CA PHE A 149 18.29 -45.85 -8.20
C PHE A 149 16.84 -46.34 -8.24
N LEU A 150 15.94 -45.56 -8.87
CA LEU A 150 14.56 -45.94 -9.07
C LEU A 150 14.44 -47.20 -9.94
N GLU A 151 15.13 -47.23 -11.09
CA GLU A 151 15.11 -48.37 -12.02
C GLU A 151 15.63 -49.66 -11.35
N LEU A 152 16.70 -49.57 -10.55
CA LEU A 152 17.22 -50.73 -9.81
C LEU A 152 16.32 -51.14 -8.65
N THR A 153 15.67 -50.19 -7.97
CA THR A 153 14.70 -50.47 -6.91
C THR A 153 13.47 -51.17 -7.47
N GLU A 154 12.94 -50.73 -8.61
CA GLU A 154 11.88 -51.42 -9.35
C GLU A 154 12.30 -52.86 -9.69
N LEU A 155 13.50 -53.05 -10.24
CA LEU A 155 14.04 -54.36 -10.57
C LEU A 155 14.18 -55.27 -9.33
N LYS A 156 14.64 -54.73 -8.19
CA LYS A 156 14.73 -55.45 -6.92
C LYS A 156 13.36 -55.95 -6.46
N PHE A 157 12.33 -55.10 -6.52
CA PHE A 157 10.97 -55.50 -6.15
C PHE A 157 10.42 -56.56 -7.10
N ILE A 158 10.67 -56.44 -8.41
CA ILE A 158 10.29 -57.45 -9.40
C ILE A 158 10.95 -58.80 -9.07
N LEU A 159 12.27 -58.84 -8.87
CA LEU A 159 12.99 -60.08 -8.58
C LEU A 159 12.48 -60.76 -7.30
N ARG A 160 12.25 -59.97 -6.24
CA ARG A 160 11.73 -60.48 -4.95
C ARG A 160 10.31 -61.04 -5.08
N LYS A 161 9.40 -60.31 -5.71
CA LYS A 161 8.01 -60.75 -5.89
C LYS A 161 7.90 -61.89 -6.88
N THR A 162 8.67 -61.88 -7.96
CA THR A 162 8.76 -62.99 -8.93
C THR A 162 9.28 -64.26 -8.27
N GLN A 163 10.30 -64.17 -7.40
CA GLN A 163 10.75 -65.32 -6.63
C GLN A 163 9.62 -65.90 -5.76
N GLN A 164 8.92 -65.03 -5.02
CA GLN A 164 7.78 -65.43 -4.19
C GLN A 164 6.68 -66.13 -5.04
N PHE A 165 6.33 -65.57 -6.20
CA PHE A 165 5.31 -66.15 -7.08
C PHE A 165 5.69 -67.52 -7.65
N PHE A 166 6.96 -67.73 -8.02
CA PHE A 166 7.43 -69.02 -8.51
C PHE A 166 7.56 -70.05 -7.37
N ASP A 167 7.90 -69.61 -6.16
CA ASP A 167 7.92 -70.49 -4.98
C ASP A 167 6.50 -70.92 -4.58
N GLU A 168 5.49 -70.02 -4.67
CA GLU A 168 4.06 -70.34 -4.49
C GLU A 168 3.52 -71.30 -5.58
N MET A 169 4.08 -71.28 -6.79
CA MET A 169 3.74 -72.20 -7.88
C MET A 169 4.40 -73.58 -7.77
N ALA A 170 5.41 -73.71 -6.90
CA ALA A 170 6.12 -74.97 -6.64
C ALA A 170 5.43 -75.84 -5.58
N ASP A 171 4.33 -75.36 -4.98
CA ASP A 171 3.48 -76.16 -4.09
C ASP A 171 2.67 -77.19 -4.90
N PRO A 172 2.78 -78.50 -4.61
CA PRO A 172 2.13 -79.57 -5.39
C PRO A 172 0.60 -79.47 -5.46
N ASP A 173 -0.06 -78.88 -4.47
CA ASP A 173 -1.53 -78.87 -4.34
C ASP A 173 -2.23 -77.88 -5.30
N LEU A 174 -1.51 -76.94 -5.93
CA LEU A 174 -2.07 -75.92 -6.85
C LEU A 174 -1.90 -76.27 -8.35
N LEU A 175 -1.13 -77.31 -8.68
CA LEU A 175 -0.89 -77.75 -10.06
C LEU A 175 -2.08 -78.52 -10.67
N GLU A 176 -2.97 -79.08 -9.86
CA GLU A 176 -4.20 -79.74 -10.35
C GLU A 176 -5.25 -78.74 -10.87
N GLU A 177 -5.32 -77.54 -10.31
CA GLU A 177 -6.35 -76.56 -10.70
C GLU A 177 -6.00 -75.85 -12.03
N SER A 178 -4.72 -75.57 -12.26
CA SER A 178 -4.24 -74.87 -13.47
C SER A 178 -4.15 -75.75 -14.72
N SER A 179 -3.99 -77.06 -14.55
CA SER A 179 -3.99 -78.03 -15.66
C SER A 179 -5.40 -78.32 -16.21
N SER A 180 -6.46 -77.97 -15.47
CA SER A 180 -7.84 -78.25 -15.83
C SER A 180 -8.50 -77.26 -16.82
N LEU A 181 -7.87 -76.11 -17.08
CA LEU A 181 -8.43 -75.04 -17.94
C LEU A 181 -7.83 -74.96 -19.35
N LEU A 182 -6.89 -75.83 -19.70
CA LEU A 182 -6.33 -75.95 -21.04
C LEU A 182 -6.74 -77.31 -21.62
N GLU A 183 -7.48 -77.31 -22.73
CA GLU A 183 -8.01 -78.52 -23.38
C GLU A 183 -6.93 -79.62 -23.51
N PRO A 184 -7.22 -80.87 -23.07
CA PRO A 184 -6.31 -81.99 -23.24
C PRO A 184 -6.46 -82.54 -24.66
N SER A 185 -5.67 -82.01 -25.59
CA SER A 185 -5.50 -82.59 -26.92
C SER A 185 -4.05 -83.06 -27.07
N GLU A 186 -3.92 -84.38 -27.21
CA GLU A 186 -2.75 -85.19 -27.57
C GLU A 186 -1.74 -85.53 -26.45
N LEU A 187 -1.93 -86.75 -25.96
CA LEU A 187 -1.06 -87.48 -25.04
C LEU A 187 0.22 -87.94 -25.78
N GLY A 188 1.36 -87.29 -25.55
CA GLY A 188 2.63 -87.76 -26.09
C GLY A 188 3.86 -86.92 -25.74
N ARG A 189 4.70 -87.45 -24.83
CA ARG A 189 6.05 -86.99 -24.39
C ARG A 189 6.10 -85.76 -23.48
N GLY A 190 6.48 -86.04 -22.22
CA GLY A 190 6.91 -85.05 -21.22
C GLY A 190 8.15 -84.28 -21.66
N THR A 191 7.93 -83.23 -22.45
CA THR A 191 8.77 -82.05 -22.46
C THR A 191 8.08 -81.03 -21.54
N PRO A 192 8.79 -80.44 -20.55
CA PRO A 192 8.19 -79.40 -19.74
C PRO A 192 7.72 -78.27 -20.67
N LEU A 193 6.43 -77.93 -20.63
CA LEU A 193 5.89 -76.80 -21.39
C LEU A 193 6.69 -75.55 -21.03
N ARG A 194 7.52 -75.06 -21.96
CA ARG A 194 8.36 -73.89 -21.75
C ARG A 194 7.51 -72.63 -21.99
N LEU A 195 6.80 -72.19 -20.96
CA LEU A 195 6.04 -70.94 -20.96
C LEU A 195 7.02 -69.75 -21.00
N GLY A 196 6.81 -68.83 -21.93
CA GLY A 196 7.52 -67.55 -21.93
C GLY A 196 6.84 -66.61 -20.95
N PHE A 197 7.61 -65.83 -20.18
CA PHE A 197 7.05 -64.80 -19.31
C PHE A 197 7.72 -63.44 -19.53
N VAL A 198 6.99 -62.38 -19.20
CA VAL A 198 7.45 -61.00 -19.21
C VAL A 198 7.05 -60.36 -17.89
N ALA A 199 8.00 -59.72 -17.22
CA ALA A 199 7.77 -58.98 -15.98
C ALA A 199 8.00 -57.49 -16.19
N GLY A 200 7.20 -56.67 -15.51
CA GLY A 200 7.30 -55.22 -15.58
C GLY A 200 6.60 -54.51 -14.43
N VAL A 201 6.72 -53.19 -14.43
CA VAL A 201 6.08 -52.32 -13.44
C VAL A 201 5.14 -51.34 -14.15
N ILE A 202 3.99 -51.09 -13.54
CA ILE A 202 2.98 -50.15 -14.03
C ILE A 202 2.38 -49.35 -12.88
N ASN A 203 1.91 -48.13 -13.16
CA ASN A 203 1.17 -47.33 -12.18
C ASN A 203 -0.14 -48.03 -11.79
N ARG A 204 -0.44 -48.04 -10.49
CA ARG A 204 -1.59 -48.75 -9.91
C ARG A 204 -2.92 -48.35 -10.57
N GLU A 205 -3.11 -47.07 -10.87
CA GLU A 205 -4.34 -46.54 -11.48
C GLU A 205 -4.64 -47.13 -12.86
N ARG A 206 -3.61 -47.53 -13.61
CA ARG A 206 -3.75 -48.01 -14.99
C ARG A 206 -3.95 -49.51 -15.08
N ILE A 207 -3.85 -50.24 -13.96
CA ILE A 207 -3.88 -51.70 -13.97
C ILE A 207 -5.23 -52.29 -14.43
N PRO A 208 -6.40 -51.77 -14.04
CA PRO A 208 -7.68 -52.36 -14.47
C PRO A 208 -7.97 -52.11 -15.96
N THR A 209 -7.43 -51.03 -16.53
CA THR A 209 -7.49 -50.79 -17.98
C THR A 209 -6.50 -51.67 -18.74
N PHE A 210 -5.32 -51.91 -18.17
CA PHE A 210 -4.28 -52.75 -18.74
C PHE A 210 -4.73 -54.20 -18.86
N GLU A 211 -5.29 -54.77 -17.79
CA GLU A 211 -5.83 -56.13 -17.76
C GLU A 211 -6.94 -56.34 -18.80
N ARG A 212 -7.92 -55.42 -18.86
CA ARG A 212 -9.02 -55.48 -19.83
C ARG A 212 -8.51 -55.43 -21.28
N MET A 213 -7.47 -54.65 -21.56
CA MET A 213 -6.89 -54.57 -22.90
C MET A 213 -6.12 -55.85 -23.24
N LEU A 214 -5.35 -56.39 -22.29
CA LEU A 214 -4.61 -57.64 -22.45
C LEU A 214 -5.55 -58.81 -22.75
N TRP A 215 -6.65 -58.92 -22.00
CA TRP A 215 -7.69 -59.93 -22.19
C TRP A 215 -8.35 -59.84 -23.58
N ARG A 216 -8.73 -58.62 -24.00
CA ARG A 216 -9.39 -58.38 -25.30
C ARG A 216 -8.51 -58.75 -26.49
N VAL A 217 -7.23 -58.37 -26.47
CA VAL A 217 -6.31 -58.60 -27.60
C VAL A 217 -5.83 -60.05 -27.66
N CYS A 218 -5.60 -60.67 -26.51
CA CYS A 218 -5.06 -62.03 -26.42
C CYS A 218 -6.14 -63.11 -26.32
N ARG A 219 -7.42 -62.74 -26.34
CA ARG A 219 -8.59 -63.65 -26.28
C ARG A 219 -8.54 -64.65 -25.12
N GLY A 220 -7.99 -64.24 -23.98
CA GLY A 220 -7.86 -65.09 -22.78
C GLY A 220 -6.64 -66.03 -22.76
N ASN A 221 -5.82 -66.07 -23.82
CA ASN A 221 -4.66 -66.98 -23.91
C ASN A 221 -3.41 -66.51 -23.13
N VAL A 222 -3.59 -65.60 -22.18
CA VAL A 222 -2.50 -64.94 -21.45
C VAL A 222 -2.87 -64.84 -19.97
N PHE A 223 -1.96 -65.28 -19.11
CA PHE A 223 -2.18 -65.29 -17.66
C PHE A 223 -1.41 -64.15 -17.00
N LEU A 224 -2.13 -63.23 -16.35
CA LEU A 224 -1.59 -62.06 -15.65
C LEU A 224 -1.57 -62.32 -14.15
N ARG A 225 -0.42 -62.15 -13.51
CA ARG A 225 -0.27 -62.04 -12.05
C ARG A 225 0.21 -60.65 -11.68
N GLN A 226 -0.34 -60.08 -10.61
CA GLN A 226 0.04 -58.76 -10.13
C GLN A 226 0.37 -58.79 -8.64
N ALA A 227 1.37 -58.00 -8.24
CA ALA A 227 1.70 -57.71 -6.84
C ALA A 227 1.82 -56.21 -6.66
N GLU A 228 1.26 -55.70 -5.57
CA GLU A 228 1.38 -54.28 -5.22
C GLU A 228 2.72 -54.01 -4.53
N ILE A 229 3.31 -52.84 -4.80
CA ILE A 229 4.44 -52.32 -4.04
C ILE A 229 3.86 -51.44 -2.92
N GLU A 230 4.13 -51.81 -1.67
CA GLU A 230 3.59 -51.11 -0.49
C GLU A 230 4.14 -49.68 -0.36
N ASN A 231 5.44 -49.50 -0.60
CA ASN A 231 6.09 -48.20 -0.49
C ASN A 231 5.97 -47.44 -1.83
N PRO A 232 5.42 -46.21 -1.83
CA PRO A 232 5.42 -45.39 -3.04
C PRO A 232 6.85 -45.01 -3.41
N LEU A 233 7.10 -44.94 -4.72
CA LEU A 233 8.39 -44.53 -5.26
C LEU A 233 8.30 -43.09 -5.75
N GLU A 234 9.34 -42.29 -5.49
CA GLU A 234 9.45 -40.92 -5.98
C GLU A 234 9.79 -40.92 -7.48
N ASP A 235 8.98 -40.24 -8.29
CA ASP A 235 9.31 -40.04 -9.70
C ASP A 235 10.43 -38.98 -9.83
N PRO A 236 11.55 -39.27 -10.51
CA PRO A 236 12.70 -38.37 -10.60
C PRO A 236 12.39 -37.03 -11.28
N VAL A 237 11.36 -36.95 -12.13
CA VAL A 237 11.07 -35.75 -12.92
C VAL A 237 10.02 -34.86 -12.23
N THR A 238 9.00 -35.45 -11.60
CA THR A 238 7.91 -34.69 -10.95
C THR A 238 8.11 -34.54 -9.45
N GLY A 239 8.89 -35.42 -8.81
CA GLY A 239 9.03 -35.49 -7.36
C GLY A 239 7.80 -36.03 -6.65
N ASP A 240 6.83 -36.59 -7.39
CA ASP A 240 5.61 -37.15 -6.82
C ASP A 240 5.82 -38.59 -6.36
N TYR A 241 5.18 -38.94 -5.25
CA TYR A 241 5.13 -40.31 -4.75
C TYR A 241 4.06 -41.09 -5.52
N VAL A 242 4.50 -41.98 -6.41
CA VAL A 242 3.61 -42.80 -7.24
C VAL A 242 3.55 -44.22 -6.71
N HIS A 243 2.32 -44.71 -6.51
CA HIS A 243 2.09 -46.13 -6.22
C HIS A 243 2.16 -46.95 -7.52
N LYS A 244 3.13 -47.86 -7.55
CA LYS A 244 3.36 -48.77 -8.66
C LYS A 244 3.05 -50.22 -8.24
N SER A 245 2.66 -51.02 -9.22
CA SER A 245 2.43 -52.46 -9.06
C SER A 245 3.31 -53.23 -10.03
N VAL A 246 3.85 -54.35 -9.56
CA VAL A 246 4.57 -55.33 -10.37
C VAL A 246 3.55 -56.24 -11.04
N PHE A 247 3.79 -56.57 -12.31
CA PHE A 247 3.00 -57.56 -13.02
C PHE A 247 3.90 -58.57 -13.74
N ILE A 248 3.41 -59.80 -13.86
CA ILE A 248 4.04 -60.89 -14.60
C ILE A 248 3.01 -61.47 -15.54
N ILE A 249 3.37 -61.59 -16.82
CA ILE A 249 2.51 -62.10 -17.88
C ILE A 249 3.12 -63.38 -18.43
N PHE A 250 2.38 -64.48 -18.31
CA PHE A 250 2.73 -65.76 -18.91
C PHE A 250 1.99 -65.93 -20.24
N PHE A 251 2.70 -66.35 -21.28
CA PHE A 251 2.15 -66.59 -22.62
C PHE A 251 2.89 -67.73 -23.31
N GLN A 252 2.24 -68.33 -24.30
CA GLN A 252 2.81 -69.41 -25.11
C GLN A 252 2.99 -68.92 -26.57
N GLY A 253 4.24 -68.89 -27.04
CA GLY A 253 4.59 -68.53 -28.42
C GLY A 253 5.04 -67.08 -28.66
N ASP A 254 5.91 -66.89 -29.64
CA ASP A 254 6.59 -65.61 -29.91
C ASP A 254 5.69 -64.52 -30.50
N GLN A 255 4.62 -64.89 -31.20
CA GLN A 255 3.68 -63.91 -31.75
C GLN A 255 2.92 -63.16 -30.65
N LEU A 256 2.57 -63.86 -29.55
CA LEU A 256 1.92 -63.25 -28.39
C LEU A 256 2.91 -62.35 -27.63
N LYS A 257 4.18 -62.76 -27.49
CA LYS A 257 5.25 -61.92 -26.90
C LYS A 257 5.32 -60.54 -27.52
N ASN A 258 5.32 -60.46 -28.85
CA ASN A 258 5.40 -59.19 -29.57
C ASN A 258 4.13 -58.33 -29.40
N ARG A 259 2.95 -58.95 -29.30
CA ARG A 259 1.69 -58.23 -29.02
C ARG A 259 1.66 -57.69 -27.59
N VAL A 260 2.08 -58.49 -26.60
CA VAL A 260 2.14 -58.09 -25.19
C VAL A 260 3.14 -56.95 -25.00
N LYS A 261 4.33 -57.01 -25.62
CA LYS A 261 5.30 -55.90 -25.57
C LYS A 261 4.73 -54.59 -26.09
N LYS A 262 4.02 -54.60 -27.23
CA LYS A 262 3.36 -53.39 -27.78
C LYS A 262 2.29 -52.82 -26.83
N ILE A 263 1.54 -53.68 -26.13
CA ILE A 263 0.56 -53.23 -25.13
C ILE A 263 1.29 -52.60 -23.94
N CYS A 264 2.36 -53.22 -23.44
CA CYS A 264 3.17 -52.68 -22.34
C CYS A 264 3.75 -51.30 -22.69
N GLU A 265 4.29 -51.13 -23.90
CA GLU A 265 4.77 -49.84 -24.42
C GLU A 265 3.63 -48.80 -24.52
N GLY A 266 2.46 -49.19 -25.02
CA GLY A 266 1.29 -48.32 -25.13
C GLY A 266 0.77 -47.78 -23.79
N PHE A 267 0.86 -48.59 -22.72
CA PHE A 267 0.49 -48.16 -21.36
C PHE A 267 1.63 -47.48 -20.58
N ARG A 268 2.83 -47.38 -21.17
CA ARG A 268 4.06 -46.88 -20.55
C ARG A 268 4.52 -47.72 -19.35
N ALA A 269 4.41 -49.04 -19.45
CA ALA A 269 4.96 -49.96 -18.45
C ALA A 269 6.47 -50.15 -18.67
N SER A 270 7.26 -50.14 -17.59
CA SER A 270 8.69 -50.44 -17.62
C SER A 270 8.92 -51.96 -17.59
N LEU A 271 9.56 -52.48 -18.63
CA LEU A 271 9.83 -53.91 -18.80
C LEU A 271 11.27 -54.22 -18.38
N TYR A 272 11.45 -55.24 -17.55
CA TYR A 272 12.77 -55.63 -17.05
C TYR A 272 13.13 -57.07 -17.43
N PRO A 273 14.39 -57.36 -17.80
CA PRO A 273 14.84 -58.72 -18.07
C PRO A 273 14.92 -59.51 -16.75
N CYS A 274 14.15 -60.59 -16.64
CA CYS A 274 14.16 -61.48 -15.49
C CYS A 274 14.71 -62.87 -15.92
N PRO A 275 15.76 -63.40 -15.27
CA PRO A 275 16.27 -64.75 -15.58
C PRO A 275 15.24 -65.85 -15.34
N GLU A 276 15.25 -66.87 -16.19
CA GLU A 276 14.32 -68.02 -16.08
C GLU A 276 14.69 -68.94 -14.90
N THR A 277 15.97 -69.06 -14.57
CA THR A 277 16.43 -69.98 -13.52
C THR A 277 16.32 -69.38 -12.11
N PRO A 278 15.91 -70.16 -11.08
CA PRO A 278 15.86 -69.67 -9.70
C PRO A 278 17.23 -69.26 -9.12
N GLN A 279 18.30 -69.94 -9.53
CA GLN A 279 19.66 -69.66 -9.04
C GLN A 279 20.20 -68.33 -9.60
N GLU A 280 20.07 -68.08 -10.90
CA GLU A 280 20.49 -66.79 -11.51
C GLU A 280 19.65 -65.62 -10.99
N ARG A 281 18.36 -65.83 -10.67
CA ARG A 281 17.54 -64.79 -10.01
C ARG A 281 18.06 -64.40 -8.63
N LYS A 282 18.49 -65.38 -7.83
CA LYS A 282 19.08 -65.11 -6.50
C LYS A 282 20.42 -64.37 -6.62
N GLU A 283 21.25 -64.75 -7.59
CA GLU A 283 22.52 -64.07 -7.88
C GLU A 283 22.30 -62.64 -8.37
N MET A 284 21.39 -62.44 -9.32
CA MET A 284 21.03 -61.11 -9.83
C MET A 284 20.43 -60.23 -8.72
N ALA A 285 19.57 -60.78 -7.86
CA ALA A 285 19.02 -60.04 -6.73
C ALA A 285 20.10 -59.62 -5.73
N ALA A 286 21.08 -60.48 -5.45
CA ALA A 286 22.22 -60.15 -4.60
C ALA A 286 23.08 -59.03 -5.23
N GLY A 287 23.38 -59.12 -6.53
CA GLY A 287 24.14 -58.10 -7.25
C GLY A 287 23.40 -56.76 -7.42
N VAL A 288 22.07 -56.78 -7.53
CA VAL A 288 21.25 -55.56 -7.53
C VAL A 288 21.23 -54.91 -6.15
N ASN A 289 21.17 -55.69 -5.07
CA ASN A 289 21.22 -55.15 -3.71
C ASN A 289 22.54 -54.42 -3.42
N THR A 290 23.68 -55.02 -3.78
CA THR A 290 24.99 -54.37 -3.56
C THR A 290 25.10 -53.06 -4.34
N ARG A 291 24.64 -53.03 -5.60
CA ARG A 291 24.61 -51.81 -6.42
C ARG A 291 23.69 -50.73 -5.85
N ILE A 292 22.55 -51.12 -5.28
CA ILE A 292 21.63 -50.18 -4.62
C ILE A 292 22.30 -49.56 -3.40
N ASP A 293 23.01 -50.37 -2.59
CA ASP A 293 23.72 -49.88 -1.41
C ASP A 293 24.85 -48.92 -1.81
N ASP A 294 25.62 -49.24 -2.86
CA ASP A 294 26.66 -48.37 -3.42
C ASP A 294 26.07 -47.03 -3.94
N LEU A 295 24.98 -47.09 -4.71
CA LEU A 295 24.32 -45.89 -5.24
C LEU A 295 23.71 -45.04 -4.13
N GLN A 296 23.16 -45.66 -3.09
CA GLN A 296 22.65 -44.93 -1.92
C GLN A 296 23.78 -44.17 -1.23
N MET A 297 24.97 -44.77 -1.10
CA MET A 297 26.14 -44.10 -0.53
C MET A 297 26.57 -42.89 -1.36
N VAL A 298 26.63 -43.04 -2.69
CA VAL A 298 26.97 -41.94 -3.61
C VAL A 298 25.91 -40.84 -3.59
N LEU A 299 24.62 -41.20 -3.54
CA LEU A 299 23.52 -40.25 -3.48
C LEU A 299 23.60 -39.41 -2.19
N ASN A 300 23.82 -40.06 -1.04
CA ASN A 300 24.00 -39.38 0.23
C ASN A 300 25.21 -38.42 0.21
N GLN A 301 26.35 -38.87 -0.32
CA GLN A 301 27.54 -38.01 -0.44
C GLN A 301 27.32 -36.81 -1.38
N THR A 302 26.58 -37.02 -2.48
CA THR A 302 26.23 -35.97 -3.43
C THR A 302 25.28 -34.95 -2.79
N GLU A 303 24.30 -35.42 -2.02
CA GLU A 303 23.40 -34.54 -1.25
C GLU A 303 24.15 -33.75 -0.18
N ASP A 304 25.06 -34.39 0.57
CA ASP A 304 25.89 -33.71 1.57
C ASP A 304 26.82 -32.66 0.95
N HIS A 305 27.39 -32.95 -0.23
CA HIS A 305 28.17 -31.97 -0.98
C HIS A 305 27.30 -30.79 -1.44
N ARG A 306 26.13 -31.07 -2.04
CA ARG A 306 25.15 -30.06 -2.45
C ARG A 306 24.72 -29.18 -1.28
N GLN A 307 24.41 -29.79 -0.14
CA GLN A 307 24.01 -29.11 1.08
C GLN A 307 25.12 -28.17 1.58
N ARG A 308 26.39 -28.61 1.58
CA ARG A 308 27.54 -27.78 1.97
C ARG A 308 27.73 -26.58 1.04
N VAL A 309 27.65 -26.79 -0.28
CA VAL A 309 27.75 -25.71 -1.27
C VAL A 309 26.61 -24.70 -1.09
N LEU A 310 25.37 -25.18 -0.94
CA LEU A 310 24.20 -24.33 -0.73
C LEU A 310 24.28 -23.57 0.59
N GLN A 311 24.78 -24.18 1.67
CA GLN A 311 24.99 -23.50 2.95
C GLN A 311 26.07 -22.42 2.86
N ALA A 312 27.17 -22.68 2.13
CA ALA A 312 28.21 -21.69 1.90
C ALA A 312 27.68 -20.50 1.07
N ALA A 313 26.90 -20.78 0.02
CA ALA A 313 26.23 -19.75 -0.78
C ALA A 313 25.20 -18.96 0.04
N ALA A 314 24.36 -19.64 0.82
CA ALA A 314 23.28 -19.03 1.60
C ALA A 314 23.76 -17.96 2.58
N LYS A 315 24.99 -18.07 3.11
CA LYS A 315 25.59 -17.05 3.99
C LYS A 315 25.83 -15.71 3.29
N ASN A 316 26.17 -15.73 2.00
CA ASN A 316 26.64 -14.54 1.27
C ASN A 316 25.68 -14.05 0.18
N VAL A 317 24.67 -14.84 -0.18
CA VAL A 317 23.72 -14.53 -1.27
C VAL A 317 23.06 -13.16 -1.11
N ARG A 318 22.71 -12.74 0.12
CA ARG A 318 22.15 -11.40 0.37
C ARG A 318 23.14 -10.29 0.02
N VAL A 319 24.39 -10.41 0.47
CA VAL A 319 25.46 -9.46 0.16
C VAL A 319 25.71 -9.39 -1.34
N TRP A 320 25.73 -10.55 -2.02
CA TRP A 320 25.89 -10.62 -3.47
C TRP A 320 24.76 -9.92 -4.22
N PHE A 321 23.50 -10.12 -3.82
CA PHE A 321 22.37 -9.39 -4.39
C PHE A 321 22.50 -7.89 -4.22
N ILE A 322 22.85 -7.42 -3.02
CA ILE A 322 23.00 -5.98 -2.75
C ILE A 322 24.10 -5.40 -3.65
N LYS A 323 25.27 -6.06 -3.72
CA LYS A 323 26.38 -5.62 -4.58
C LYS A 323 25.96 -5.51 -6.04
N VAL A 324 25.46 -6.59 -6.64
CA VAL A 324 25.08 -6.62 -8.07
C VAL A 324 23.99 -5.59 -8.38
N ARG A 325 22.99 -5.43 -7.51
CA ARG A 325 21.91 -4.46 -7.70
C ARG A 325 22.39 -3.02 -7.56
N LYS A 326 23.27 -2.71 -6.61
CA LYS A 326 23.92 -1.39 -6.54
C LYS A 326 24.70 -1.09 -7.83
N MET A 327 25.47 -2.05 -8.33
CA MET A 327 26.20 -1.89 -9.61
C MET A 327 25.25 -1.64 -10.79
N LYS A 328 24.17 -2.42 -10.91
CA LYS A 328 23.14 -2.24 -11.94
C LYS A 328 22.54 -0.83 -11.88
N ALA A 329 22.21 -0.34 -10.69
CA ALA A 329 21.65 1.00 -10.48
C ALA A 329 22.64 2.12 -10.87
N ILE A 330 23.93 1.95 -10.59
CA ILE A 330 24.98 2.90 -10.99
C ILE A 330 25.15 2.93 -12.52
N TYR A 331 25.24 1.77 -13.18
CA TYR A 331 25.37 1.76 -14.64
C TYR A 331 24.10 2.26 -15.34
N HIS A 332 22.93 2.00 -14.76
CA HIS A 332 21.68 2.57 -15.25
C HIS A 332 21.67 4.10 -15.14
N THR A 333 22.13 4.68 -14.02
CA THR A 333 22.23 6.14 -13.88
C THR A 333 23.31 6.77 -14.75
N LEU A 334 24.43 6.09 -14.98
CA LEU A 334 25.44 6.52 -15.94
C LEU A 334 24.88 6.57 -17.37
N ASN A 335 23.93 5.70 -17.73
CA ASN A 335 23.24 5.73 -19.02
C ASN A 335 22.30 6.93 -19.20
N LEU A 336 21.93 7.66 -18.12
CA LEU A 336 21.18 8.92 -18.23
C LEU A 336 22.08 10.13 -18.50
N CYS A 337 23.40 9.97 -18.30
CA CYS A 337 24.37 11.06 -18.47
C CYS A 337 24.71 11.26 -19.95
N ASN A 338 25.01 12.50 -20.33
CA ASN A 338 25.56 12.80 -21.65
C ASN A 338 27.09 12.65 -21.62
N ILE A 339 27.65 12.14 -22.71
CA ILE A 339 29.09 11.94 -22.86
C ILE A 339 29.62 13.02 -23.79
N ASP A 340 30.58 13.80 -23.29
CA ASP A 340 31.34 14.69 -24.16
C ASP A 340 32.47 13.91 -24.83
N VAL A 341 32.35 13.72 -26.15
CA VAL A 341 33.32 13.00 -26.99
C VAL A 341 34.67 13.70 -26.97
N THR A 342 34.71 15.02 -26.77
CA THR A 342 35.93 15.81 -26.87
C THR A 342 36.78 15.74 -25.60
N GLN A 343 36.16 15.75 -24.42
CA GLN A 343 36.87 15.83 -23.13
C GLN A 343 36.90 14.50 -22.35
N LYS A 344 36.29 13.42 -22.85
CA LYS A 344 36.09 12.17 -22.09
C LYS A 344 35.48 12.42 -20.70
N CYS A 345 34.61 13.42 -20.63
CA CYS A 345 33.89 13.81 -19.42
C CYS A 345 32.43 13.42 -19.55
N LEU A 346 31.83 13.05 -18.42
CA LEU A 346 30.40 12.82 -18.27
C LEU A 346 29.75 14.09 -17.73
N ILE A 347 28.70 14.50 -18.41
CA ILE A 347 27.86 15.62 -18.03
C ILE A 347 26.56 15.04 -17.51
N ALA A 348 26.22 15.37 -16.28
CA ALA A 348 24.96 14.98 -15.66
C ALA A 348 24.17 16.20 -15.19
N GLU A 349 22.90 16.22 -15.53
CA GLU A 349 21.95 17.25 -15.13
C GLU A 349 21.20 16.72 -13.90
N VAL A 350 21.34 17.34 -12.73
CA VAL A 350 20.74 16.86 -11.48
C VAL A 350 19.89 17.90 -10.77
N TRP A 351 18.78 17.45 -10.22
CA TRP A 351 18.00 18.18 -9.23
C TRP A 351 18.51 17.85 -7.83
N CYS A 352 18.88 18.88 -7.08
CA CYS A 352 19.31 18.74 -5.69
C CYS A 352 18.70 19.83 -4.79
N PRO A 353 18.41 19.51 -3.50
CA PRO A 353 17.97 20.52 -2.54
C PRO A 353 19.08 21.54 -2.27
N VAL A 354 18.74 22.83 -2.27
CA VAL A 354 19.71 23.92 -2.02
C VAL A 354 20.32 23.85 -0.61
N ALA A 355 19.60 23.26 0.35
CA ALA A 355 20.08 23.11 1.72
C ALA A 355 21.19 22.06 1.88
N ASP A 356 21.29 21.11 0.94
CA ASP A 356 22.16 19.93 1.05
C ASP A 356 23.34 19.96 0.07
N LEU A 357 23.62 21.12 -0.54
CA LEU A 357 24.65 21.28 -1.56
C LEU A 357 26.06 20.95 -1.05
N ASP A 358 26.40 21.36 0.16
CA ASP A 358 27.72 21.13 0.75
C ASP A 358 27.95 19.63 0.98
N SER A 359 26.88 18.91 1.36
CA SER A 359 26.92 17.45 1.56
C SER A 359 27.19 16.72 0.25
N ILE A 360 26.61 17.19 -0.86
CA ILE A 360 26.81 16.61 -2.19
C ILE A 360 28.23 16.89 -2.69
N GLN A 361 28.73 18.12 -2.48
CA GLN A 361 30.12 18.46 -2.84
C GLN A 361 31.15 17.64 -2.06
N PHE A 362 30.90 17.38 -0.78
CA PHE A 362 31.76 16.52 0.03
C PHE A 362 31.78 15.07 -0.48
N ALA A 363 30.61 14.52 -0.83
CA ALA A 363 30.50 13.17 -1.41
C ALA A 363 31.23 13.08 -2.77
N LEU A 364 31.08 14.09 -3.63
CA LEU A 364 31.77 14.17 -4.92
C LEU A 364 33.30 14.21 -4.77
N ARG A 365 33.82 14.97 -3.80
CA ARG A 365 35.27 15.00 -3.50
C ARG A 365 35.75 13.64 -3.03
N ARG A 366 35.03 13.01 -2.10
CA ARG A 366 35.36 11.66 -1.60
C ARG A 366 35.37 10.61 -2.72
N GLY A 367 34.37 10.62 -3.59
CA GLY A 367 34.33 9.71 -4.75
C GLY A 367 35.48 9.94 -5.74
N THR A 368 35.92 11.20 -5.90
CA THR A 368 37.09 11.53 -6.73
C THR A 368 38.38 10.98 -6.10
N GLU A 369 38.58 11.19 -4.79
CA GLU A 369 39.73 10.65 -4.04
C GLU A 369 39.79 9.11 -4.10
N HIS A 370 38.64 8.44 -3.99
CA HIS A 370 38.56 6.98 -4.04
C HIS A 370 38.95 6.40 -5.41
N SER A 371 38.69 7.16 -6.49
CA SER A 371 39.12 6.79 -7.84
C SER A 371 40.62 7.00 -8.10
N GLY A 372 41.33 7.69 -7.21
CA GLY A 372 42.74 8.08 -7.41
C GLY A 372 42.94 9.21 -8.43
N SER A 373 41.86 9.83 -8.91
CA SER A 373 41.94 10.96 -9.83
C SER A 373 42.29 12.26 -9.11
N THR A 374 43.19 13.06 -9.68
CA THR A 374 43.61 14.35 -9.12
C THR A 374 42.69 15.51 -9.51
N VAL A 375 41.82 15.31 -10.51
CA VAL A 375 40.94 16.37 -11.03
C VAL A 375 39.63 16.38 -10.26
N PRO A 376 39.29 17.48 -9.56
CA PRO A 376 38.06 17.56 -8.81
C PRO A 376 36.84 17.59 -9.74
N SER A 377 35.79 16.86 -9.36
CA SER A 377 34.49 16.98 -9.99
C SER A 377 33.88 18.37 -9.76
N ILE A 378 33.34 18.96 -10.82
CA ILE A 378 32.83 20.34 -10.80
C ILE A 378 31.31 20.30 -10.75
N LEU A 379 30.74 21.03 -9.79
CA LEU A 379 29.29 21.21 -9.64
C LEU A 379 28.90 22.64 -10.02
N ASN A 380 28.43 22.83 -11.25
CA ASN A 380 27.96 24.13 -11.74
C ASN A 380 26.48 24.35 -11.43
N ARG A 381 26.10 25.60 -11.13
CA ARG A 381 24.70 26.00 -10.91
C ARG A 381 24.11 26.45 -12.24
N MET A 382 22.98 25.86 -12.63
CA MET A 382 22.27 26.26 -13.85
C MET A 382 20.97 26.97 -13.46
N GLN A 383 20.64 28.04 -14.18
CA GLN A 383 19.34 28.68 -14.10
C GLN A 383 18.50 28.13 -15.25
N THR A 384 17.40 27.46 -14.92
CA THR A 384 16.49 26.85 -15.89
C THR A 384 15.06 27.28 -15.60
N ASN A 385 14.25 27.40 -16.65
CA ASN A 385 12.83 27.72 -16.58
C ASN A 385 11.96 26.46 -16.40
N GLN A 386 12.56 25.27 -16.39
CA GLN A 386 11.85 24.02 -16.13
C GLN A 386 11.33 23.94 -14.70
N THR A 387 10.16 23.32 -14.52
CA THR A 387 9.55 23.12 -13.20
C THR A 387 10.33 22.05 -12.42
N PRO A 388 10.90 22.40 -11.25
CA PRO A 388 11.64 21.43 -10.47
C PRO A 388 10.71 20.44 -9.76
N PRO A 389 11.22 19.26 -9.39
CA PRO A 389 10.46 18.29 -8.61
C PRO A 389 10.17 18.80 -7.18
N THR A 390 9.21 18.15 -6.53
CA THR A 390 8.76 18.46 -5.18
C THR A 390 9.38 17.53 -4.16
N TYR A 391 9.95 18.08 -3.09
CA TYR A 391 10.48 17.33 -1.97
C TYR A 391 9.99 17.88 -0.64
N ASN A 392 9.38 16.97 0.11
CA ASN A 392 8.95 17.15 1.48
C ASN A 392 9.85 16.30 2.37
N LYS A 393 10.47 16.91 3.39
CA LYS A 393 11.26 16.16 4.37
C LYS A 393 10.30 15.32 5.21
N THR A 394 10.29 14.01 5.02
CA THR A 394 9.45 13.10 5.80
C THR A 394 10.23 12.53 6.98
N ASN A 395 9.57 12.45 8.13
CA ASN A 395 9.99 11.64 9.27
C ASN A 395 9.18 10.36 9.28
N LYS A 396 9.61 9.34 10.04
CA LYS A 396 8.84 8.09 10.23
C LYS A 396 7.37 8.32 10.59
N PHE A 397 7.10 9.36 11.38
CA PHE A 397 5.75 9.76 11.77
C PHE A 397 4.95 10.43 10.64
N THR A 398 5.57 11.34 9.89
CA THR A 398 4.86 12.14 8.86
C THR A 398 4.75 11.43 7.52
N ALA A 399 5.54 10.38 7.29
CA ALA A 399 5.56 9.63 6.02
C ALA A 399 4.18 9.04 5.67
N GLY A 400 3.48 8.44 6.64
CA GLY A 400 2.14 7.88 6.40
C GLY A 400 1.13 8.95 5.96
N PHE A 401 1.08 10.09 6.66
CA PHE A 401 0.21 11.20 6.31
C PHE A 401 0.59 11.87 4.99
N GLN A 402 1.89 11.95 4.68
CA GLN A 402 2.36 12.48 3.40
C GLN A 402 1.93 11.59 2.24
N ASN A 403 2.08 10.27 2.36
CA ASN A 403 1.68 9.33 1.31
C ASN A 403 0.18 9.43 1.01
N ILE A 404 -0.67 9.64 2.02
CA ILE A 404 -2.11 9.86 1.83
C ILE A 404 -2.41 11.14 1.05
N VAL A 405 -1.64 12.21 1.27
CA VAL A 405 -1.80 13.46 0.52
C VAL A 405 -1.27 13.30 -0.90
N ASP A 406 -0.11 12.66 -1.07
CA ASP A 406 0.51 12.43 -2.38
C ASP A 406 -0.32 11.49 -3.26
N ALA A 407 -1.14 10.61 -2.67
CA ALA A 407 -2.04 9.69 -3.39
C ALA A 407 -3.15 10.41 -4.17
N TYR A 408 -3.59 11.60 -3.73
CA TYR A 408 -4.56 12.40 -4.49
C TYR A 408 -3.90 13.13 -5.67
N GLY A 409 -2.68 13.62 -5.45
CA GLY A 409 -1.89 14.30 -6.45
C GLY A 409 -0.65 14.89 -5.82
N ILE A 410 0.42 15.03 -6.57
CA ILE A 410 1.65 15.65 -6.10
C ILE A 410 1.53 17.15 -6.32
N GLY A 411 1.65 17.95 -5.27
CA GLY A 411 1.42 19.39 -5.44
C GLY A 411 2.50 20.05 -6.30
N THR A 412 2.35 21.33 -6.55
CA THR A 412 3.28 22.12 -7.37
C THR A 412 4.48 22.65 -6.58
N TYR A 413 5.56 23.03 -7.27
CA TYR A 413 6.78 23.50 -6.61
C TYR A 413 6.51 24.72 -5.71
N ARG A 414 6.97 24.64 -4.45
CA ARG A 414 6.81 25.67 -3.39
C ARG A 414 5.37 25.98 -2.94
N GLU A 415 4.40 25.16 -3.32
CA GLU A 415 3.05 25.21 -2.78
C GLU A 415 3.01 24.80 -1.29
N ILE A 416 1.99 25.28 -0.56
CA ILE A 416 1.73 24.83 0.81
C ILE A 416 1.36 23.36 0.81
N ASN A 417 2.05 22.59 1.65
CA ASN A 417 1.75 21.18 1.85
C ASN A 417 0.51 21.04 2.77
N PRO A 418 -0.54 20.28 2.38
CA PRO A 418 -1.66 19.94 3.27
C PRO A 418 -1.27 19.04 4.45
N ALA A 419 -0.22 18.22 4.30
CA ALA A 419 0.14 17.16 5.25
C ALA A 419 0.27 17.60 6.73
N PRO A 420 0.85 18.76 7.07
CA PRO A 420 0.95 19.20 8.47
C PRO A 420 -0.43 19.40 9.13
N TYR A 421 -1.43 19.81 8.35
CA TYR A 421 -2.79 20.01 8.84
C TYR A 421 -3.54 18.68 8.91
N THR A 422 -3.38 17.82 7.88
CA THR A 422 -4.02 16.50 7.87
C THR A 422 -3.59 15.61 9.03
N ILE A 423 -2.37 15.76 9.57
CA ILE A 423 -1.92 15.02 10.78
C ILE A 423 -2.93 15.11 11.94
N ILE A 424 -3.60 16.26 12.10
CA ILE A 424 -4.56 16.48 13.21
C ILE A 424 -6.00 16.47 12.71
N THR A 425 -6.31 17.15 11.61
CA THR A 425 -7.69 17.27 11.11
C THR A 425 -8.24 15.95 10.62
N PHE A 426 -7.41 15.09 10.02
CA PHE A 426 -7.84 13.79 9.51
C PHE A 426 -8.29 12.83 10.62
N PRO A 427 -7.45 12.52 11.64
CA PRO A 427 -7.89 11.71 12.75
C PRO A 427 -9.07 12.31 13.55
N PHE A 428 -9.16 13.63 13.61
CA PHE A 428 -10.27 14.32 14.30
C PHE A 428 -11.60 14.16 13.57
N LEU A 429 -11.67 14.37 12.25
CA LEU A 429 -12.91 14.14 11.49
C LEU A 429 -13.32 12.66 11.48
N PHE A 430 -12.34 11.76 11.42
CA PHE A 430 -12.57 10.33 11.62
C PHE A 430 -13.24 10.06 12.98
N ALA A 431 -12.69 10.62 14.06
CA ALA A 431 -13.21 10.43 15.41
C ALA A 431 -14.63 10.97 15.61
N VAL A 432 -15.04 12.00 14.87
CA VAL A 432 -16.42 12.52 14.91
C VAL A 432 -17.42 11.51 14.31
N MET A 433 -17.01 10.82 13.23
CA MET A 433 -17.79 9.72 12.63
C MET A 433 -17.76 8.47 13.51
N PHE A 434 -16.59 8.11 14.03
CA PHE A 434 -16.33 6.90 14.80
C PHE A 434 -16.12 7.24 16.28
N GLY A 435 -17.13 7.84 16.90
CA GLY A 435 -17.05 8.32 18.28
C GLY A 435 -17.59 7.30 19.29
N ASP A 436 -16.76 6.36 19.72
CA ASP A 436 -17.04 5.40 20.79
C ASP A 436 -15.77 5.16 21.63
N VAL A 437 -15.88 5.29 22.96
CA VAL A 437 -14.76 5.09 23.89
C VAL A 437 -14.24 3.65 23.82
N GLY A 438 -15.13 2.66 23.78
CA GLY A 438 -14.78 1.25 23.79
C GLY A 438 -14.01 0.84 22.53
N HIS A 439 -14.56 1.17 21.36
CA HIS A 439 -13.88 0.91 20.09
C HIS A 439 -12.58 1.71 19.96
N GLY A 440 -12.56 2.97 20.41
CA GLY A 440 -11.35 3.80 20.41
C GLY A 440 -10.21 3.22 21.26
N ILE A 441 -10.52 2.61 22.41
CA ILE A 441 -9.52 1.89 23.24
C ILE A 441 -8.94 0.70 22.47
N LEU A 442 -9.78 -0.12 21.84
CA LEU A 442 -9.32 -1.28 21.07
C LEU A 442 -8.42 -0.87 19.89
N MET A 443 -8.82 0.17 19.14
CA MET A 443 -8.00 0.73 18.07
C MET A 443 -6.66 1.28 18.58
N THR A 444 -6.67 1.98 19.72
CA THR A 444 -5.46 2.55 20.31
C THR A 444 -4.51 1.45 20.78
N LEU A 445 -5.02 0.40 21.44
CA LEU A 445 -4.22 -0.76 21.87
C LEU A 445 -3.57 -1.46 20.67
N PHE A 446 -4.31 -1.64 19.58
CA PHE A 446 -3.77 -2.20 18.34
C PHE A 446 -2.70 -1.29 17.71
N GLY A 447 -2.93 0.02 17.67
CA GLY A 447 -1.95 1.01 17.20
C GLY A 447 -0.66 1.01 18.02
N VAL A 448 -0.78 0.98 19.36
CA VAL A 448 0.37 0.89 20.27
C VAL A 448 1.13 -0.42 20.09
N TRP A 449 0.42 -1.54 19.95
CA TRP A 449 1.03 -2.86 19.72
C TRP A 449 1.91 -2.86 18.46
N MET A 450 1.44 -2.28 17.36
CA MET A 450 2.22 -2.15 16.11
C MET A 450 3.45 -1.25 16.27
N VAL A 451 3.34 -0.16 17.04
CA VAL A 451 4.46 0.76 17.29
C VAL A 451 5.52 0.13 18.19
N ILE A 452 5.12 -0.61 19.24
CA ILE A 452 6.06 -1.27 20.15
C ILE A 452 6.82 -2.40 19.43
N ARG A 453 6.15 -3.15 18.54
CA ARG A 453 6.76 -4.28 17.81
C ARG A 453 7.34 -3.91 16.44
N GLU A 454 7.63 -2.62 16.19
CA GLU A 454 8.09 -2.12 14.89
C GLU A 454 9.31 -2.88 14.34
N SER A 455 10.34 -3.12 15.16
CA SER A 455 11.58 -3.78 14.70
C SER A 455 11.36 -5.23 14.27
N ARG A 456 10.56 -5.98 15.03
CA ARG A 456 10.26 -7.38 14.73
C ARG A 456 9.38 -7.50 13.49
N ILE A 457 8.35 -6.66 13.37
CA ILE A 457 7.44 -6.67 12.23
C ILE A 457 8.18 -6.25 10.94
N LEU A 458 9.04 -5.23 11.01
CA LEU A 458 9.83 -4.82 9.84
C LEU A 458 10.79 -5.92 9.36
N SER A 459 11.35 -6.71 10.30
CA SER A 459 12.22 -7.85 9.96
C SER A 459 11.46 -9.04 9.37
N GLN A 460 10.18 -9.20 9.73
CA GLN A 460 9.33 -10.26 9.21
C GLN A 460 8.75 -9.79 7.88
N LYS A 461 9.38 -10.20 6.77
CA LYS A 461 8.84 -9.97 5.42
C LYS A 461 7.49 -10.66 5.31
N SER A 462 6.41 -9.91 5.52
CA SER A 462 5.04 -10.40 5.41
C SER A 462 4.51 -10.11 4.00
N ASP A 463 4.11 -11.16 3.29
CA ASP A 463 3.55 -11.05 1.94
C ASP A 463 2.08 -10.55 1.95
N ASN A 464 1.47 -10.42 3.13
CA ASN A 464 0.10 -9.93 3.28
C ASN A 464 0.03 -8.41 3.02
N GLU A 465 -0.45 -8.01 1.85
CA GLU A 465 -0.61 -6.61 1.44
C GLU A 465 -1.49 -5.78 2.40
N MET A 466 -2.54 -6.38 2.96
CA MET A 466 -3.40 -5.70 3.94
C MET A 466 -2.59 -5.31 5.19
N PHE A 467 -1.75 -6.22 5.67
CA PHE A 467 -0.96 -5.98 6.86
C PHE A 467 0.17 -4.96 6.59
N SER A 468 0.79 -4.99 5.41
CA SER A 468 1.81 -4.02 5.02
C SER A 468 1.23 -2.60 4.93
N THR A 469 0.03 -2.45 4.37
CA THR A 469 -0.69 -1.17 4.29
C THR A 469 -1.03 -0.62 5.67
N ILE A 470 -1.57 -1.46 6.56
CA ILE A 470 -1.90 -1.11 7.95
C ILE A 470 -0.63 -0.72 8.73
N PHE A 471 0.48 -1.44 8.52
CA PHE A 471 1.75 -1.17 9.20
C PHE A 471 2.38 0.17 8.77
N CYS A 472 2.29 0.52 7.48
CA CYS A 472 2.65 1.84 6.97
C CYS A 472 1.82 2.96 7.64
N GLY A 473 0.55 2.68 7.95
CA GLY A 473 -0.38 3.59 8.62
C GLY A 473 -0.39 3.57 10.16
N ARG A 474 0.56 2.91 10.83
CA ARG A 474 0.51 2.67 12.30
C ARG A 474 0.29 3.92 13.16
N TYR A 475 0.94 5.04 12.82
CA TYR A 475 0.79 6.30 13.56
C TYR A 475 -0.56 6.98 13.31
N ILE A 476 -1.18 6.72 12.16
CA ILE A 476 -2.50 7.23 11.80
C ILE A 476 -3.55 6.51 12.66
N ILE A 477 -3.49 5.19 12.74
CA ILE A 477 -4.38 4.38 13.57
C ILE A 477 -4.26 4.75 15.04
N LEU A 478 -3.04 4.96 15.53
CA LEU A 478 -2.80 5.44 16.89
C LEU A 478 -3.52 6.77 17.18
N LEU A 479 -3.38 7.75 16.28
CA LEU A 479 -4.04 9.05 16.45
C LEU A 479 -5.56 8.93 16.34
N MET A 480 -6.06 8.17 15.37
CA MET A 480 -7.49 7.91 15.18
C MET A 480 -8.13 7.30 16.43
N GLY A 481 -7.50 6.27 17.02
CA GLY A 481 -7.95 5.68 18.27
C GLY A 481 -7.97 6.69 19.42
N SER A 482 -6.89 7.48 19.58
CA SER A 482 -6.82 8.48 20.66
C SER A 482 -7.87 9.58 20.54
N PHE A 483 -8.15 10.07 19.32
CA PHE A 483 -9.20 11.05 19.09
C PHE A 483 -10.59 10.44 19.21
N SER A 484 -10.78 9.17 18.82
CA SER A 484 -12.03 8.43 18.99
C SER A 484 -12.39 8.26 20.46
N ILE A 485 -11.42 8.03 21.34
CA ILE A 485 -11.64 8.05 22.80
C ILE A 485 -12.12 9.43 23.25
N TYR A 486 -11.48 10.49 22.77
CA TYR A 486 -11.88 11.86 23.12
C TYR A 486 -13.30 12.20 22.65
N THR A 487 -13.65 11.91 21.39
CA THR A 487 -15.00 12.19 20.86
C THR A 487 -16.05 11.25 21.45
N GLY A 488 -15.71 9.99 21.72
CA GLY A 488 -16.58 9.05 22.42
C GLY A 488 -16.93 9.53 23.83
N LEU A 489 -15.97 10.14 24.54
CA LEU A 489 -16.23 10.78 25.83
C LEU A 489 -17.13 12.02 25.71
N ILE A 490 -16.99 12.81 24.63
CA ILE A 490 -17.88 13.96 24.36
C ILE A 490 -19.30 13.47 24.05
N TYR A 491 -19.46 12.41 23.27
CA TYR A 491 -20.78 11.80 23.02
C TYR A 491 -21.31 11.02 24.22
N ASN A 492 -20.46 10.73 25.20
CA ASN A 492 -20.75 9.89 26.35
C ASN A 492 -21.27 8.51 25.95
N ASP A 493 -20.56 7.87 25.01
CA ASP A 493 -20.90 6.54 24.49
C ASP A 493 -19.70 5.58 24.58
N CYS A 494 -19.91 4.45 25.24
CA CYS A 494 -18.96 3.36 25.44
C CYS A 494 -19.70 2.04 25.20
N PHE A 495 -19.48 1.40 24.04
CA PHE A 495 -20.20 0.21 23.62
C PHE A 495 -21.73 0.35 23.75
N SER A 496 -22.31 1.48 23.32
CA SER A 496 -23.73 1.87 23.47
C SER A 496 -24.20 2.27 24.88
N LYS A 497 -23.29 2.34 25.86
CA LYS A 497 -23.61 2.70 27.26
C LYS A 497 -22.99 4.04 27.65
N SER A 498 -23.69 4.77 28.52
CA SER A 498 -23.24 6.07 29.00
C SER A 498 -22.47 5.94 30.32
N LEU A 499 -21.52 6.84 30.54
CA LEU A 499 -20.70 6.92 31.73
C LEU A 499 -21.21 8.05 32.63
N ASN A 500 -21.57 7.70 33.87
CA ASN A 500 -21.99 8.69 34.86
C ASN A 500 -20.79 9.13 35.72
N MET A 501 -20.00 10.09 35.24
CA MET A 501 -18.80 10.58 35.93
C MET A 501 -19.08 11.74 36.90
N PHE A 502 -19.94 12.70 36.53
CA PHE A 502 -20.19 13.92 37.31
C PHE A 502 -21.57 13.97 37.99
N GLY A 503 -22.39 12.92 37.84
CA GLY A 503 -23.80 12.92 38.25
C GLY A 503 -24.70 13.53 37.16
N SER A 504 -25.89 12.95 36.96
CA SER A 504 -26.89 13.49 36.03
C SER A 504 -27.30 14.89 36.45
N SER A 505 -27.27 15.85 35.51
CA SER A 505 -27.75 17.21 35.73
C SER A 505 -29.28 17.29 35.69
N TRP A 506 -29.92 16.25 35.16
CA TRP A 506 -31.37 16.06 35.27
C TRP A 506 -31.73 15.35 36.56
N SER A 507 -32.71 15.91 37.28
CA SER A 507 -33.21 15.34 38.52
C SER A 507 -34.72 15.12 38.44
N VAL A 508 -35.15 13.90 38.79
CA VAL A 508 -36.57 13.52 38.76
C VAL A 508 -37.29 13.91 40.05
N ARG A 509 -36.56 14.10 41.15
CA ARG A 509 -37.12 14.38 42.49
C ARG A 509 -38.06 15.59 42.53
N PRO A 510 -37.76 16.72 41.86
CA PRO A 510 -38.65 17.89 41.85
C PRO A 510 -39.96 17.65 41.11
N MET A 511 -40.07 16.64 40.24
CA MET A 511 -41.34 16.29 39.60
C MET A 511 -42.34 15.72 40.63
N PHE A 512 -41.89 14.92 41.59
CA PHE A 512 -42.76 14.39 42.65
C PHE A 512 -43.12 15.43 43.71
N LEU A 513 -42.28 16.46 43.89
CA LEU A 513 -42.45 17.47 44.94
C LEU A 513 -43.20 18.72 44.45
N LYS A 514 -43.00 19.13 43.19
CA LYS A 514 -43.50 20.39 42.63
C LYS A 514 -44.47 20.20 41.44
N SER A 515 -44.68 18.98 40.96
CA SER A 515 -45.56 18.68 39.81
C SER A 515 -46.55 17.55 40.12
N ASN A 516 -47.50 17.27 39.22
CA ASN A 516 -48.61 16.33 39.42
C ASN A 516 -48.21 14.84 39.30
N TRP A 517 -46.95 14.47 39.56
CA TRP A 517 -46.53 13.07 39.49
C TRP A 517 -46.92 12.35 40.79
N THR A 518 -47.98 11.55 40.73
CA THR A 518 -48.41 10.65 41.80
C THR A 518 -48.08 9.20 41.46
N GLU A 519 -48.02 8.33 42.48
CA GLU A 519 -47.75 6.90 42.32
C GLU A 519 -48.80 6.20 41.43
N ASP A 520 -50.03 6.71 41.41
CA ASP A 520 -51.10 6.19 40.55
C ASP A 520 -50.84 6.48 39.06
N LEU A 521 -50.27 7.64 38.76
CA LEU A 521 -49.94 8.06 37.40
C LEU A 521 -48.79 7.21 36.80
N LEU A 522 -47.88 6.72 37.65
CA LEU A 522 -46.79 5.81 37.26
C LEU A 522 -47.32 4.40 36.88
N LYS A 523 -48.43 3.97 37.49
CA LYS A 523 -49.08 2.70 37.16
C LYS A 523 -49.94 2.80 35.91
N GLU A 524 -50.53 3.97 35.67
CA GLU A 524 -51.43 4.23 34.54
C GLU A 524 -50.69 4.50 33.22
N TYR A 525 -49.58 5.26 33.26
CA TYR A 525 -48.83 5.64 32.06
C TYR A 525 -47.40 5.07 32.03
N PRO A 526 -47.07 4.20 31.04
CA PRO A 526 -45.74 3.59 30.95
C PRO A 526 -44.63 4.54 30.45
N SER A 527 -44.99 5.70 29.91
CA SER A 527 -44.05 6.72 29.43
C SER A 527 -44.36 8.08 30.03
N LEU A 528 -43.37 8.67 30.70
CA LEU A 528 -43.49 9.97 31.36
C LEU A 528 -42.52 11.00 30.74
N GLN A 529 -42.94 12.26 30.71
CA GLN A 529 -42.15 13.37 30.19
C GLN A 529 -41.71 14.32 31.31
N LEU A 530 -40.40 14.60 31.38
CA LEU A 530 -39.83 15.58 32.31
C LEU A 530 -40.05 16.99 31.75
N ASN A 531 -40.62 17.89 32.56
CA ASN A 531 -40.80 19.29 32.15
C ASN A 531 -39.58 20.12 32.59
N PRO A 532 -38.76 20.64 31.65
CA PRO A 532 -37.58 21.43 31.98
C PRO A 532 -37.89 22.83 32.53
N ALA A 533 -39.11 23.34 32.37
CA ALA A 533 -39.49 24.66 32.89
C ALA A 533 -39.65 24.68 34.42
N ILE A 534 -39.75 23.51 35.06
CA ILE A 534 -39.91 23.39 36.51
C ILE A 534 -38.55 23.48 37.19
N GLU A 535 -38.43 24.40 38.14
CA GLU A 535 -37.20 24.65 38.88
C GLU A 535 -36.69 23.41 39.63
N GLY A 536 -35.47 23.00 39.28
CA GLY A 536 -34.76 21.86 39.86
C GLY A 536 -34.78 20.61 38.99
N VAL A 537 -35.68 20.50 38.00
CA VAL A 537 -35.71 19.35 37.08
C VAL A 537 -34.48 19.33 36.19
N PHE A 538 -34.09 20.51 35.67
CA PHE A 538 -32.84 20.72 34.96
C PHE A 538 -31.90 21.56 35.84
N GLY A 539 -30.84 20.93 36.36
CA GLY A 539 -29.87 21.56 37.26
C GLY A 539 -28.71 22.29 36.57
N GLY A 540 -28.80 22.49 35.26
CA GLY A 540 -27.76 23.11 34.43
C GLY A 540 -27.16 22.15 33.39
N ALA A 541 -26.25 22.67 32.57
CA ALA A 541 -25.56 21.87 31.56
C ALA A 541 -24.55 20.90 32.19
N TYR A 542 -24.49 19.68 31.65
CA TYR A 542 -23.52 18.68 32.10
C TYR A 542 -22.08 19.18 31.84
N PRO A 543 -21.16 19.10 32.81
CA PRO A 543 -19.84 19.73 32.70
C PRO A 543 -18.97 19.23 31.52
N PHE A 544 -19.14 17.99 31.09
CA PHE A 544 -18.31 17.40 30.04
C PHE A 544 -19.05 16.35 29.21
N GLY A 545 -19.34 16.68 27.96
CA GLY A 545 -20.04 15.78 27.04
C GLY A 545 -21.57 15.81 27.20
N ILE A 546 -22.23 14.74 26.75
CA ILE A 546 -23.69 14.61 26.80
C ILE A 546 -24.12 13.97 28.12
N ASP A 547 -25.23 14.45 28.70
CA ASP A 547 -25.77 13.92 29.95
C ASP A 547 -26.16 12.42 29.81
N PRO A 548 -25.75 11.54 30.74
CA PRO A 548 -26.11 10.11 30.74
C PRO A 548 -27.60 9.80 30.65
N ILE A 549 -28.48 10.71 31.12
CA ILE A 549 -29.93 10.49 31.13
C ILE A 549 -30.49 10.24 29.72
N TRP A 550 -29.88 10.85 28.70
CA TRP A 550 -30.33 10.73 27.32
C TRP A 550 -30.18 9.32 26.78
N ASN A 551 -29.31 8.47 27.33
CA ASN A 551 -29.19 7.09 26.86
C ASN A 551 -30.39 6.21 27.27
N ILE A 552 -31.05 6.57 28.38
CA ILE A 552 -32.20 5.84 28.92
C ILE A 552 -33.52 6.38 28.33
N ALA A 553 -33.51 7.64 27.87
CA ALA A 553 -34.69 8.31 27.35
C ALA A 553 -35.17 7.76 26.00
N THR A 554 -36.49 7.69 25.80
CA THR A 554 -37.10 7.25 24.53
C THR A 554 -36.92 8.27 23.40
N ASN A 555 -36.84 9.56 23.74
CA ASN A 555 -36.68 10.68 22.78
C ASN A 555 -35.21 11.03 22.47
N LYS A 556 -34.26 10.14 22.80
CA LYS A 556 -32.82 10.38 22.61
C LYS A 556 -32.43 10.69 21.17
N LEU A 557 -33.06 10.01 20.21
CA LEU A 557 -32.74 10.17 18.79
C LEU A 557 -33.07 11.57 18.29
N THR A 558 -34.17 12.16 18.74
CA THR A 558 -34.56 13.52 18.36
C THR A 558 -33.54 14.55 18.85
N PHE A 559 -33.08 14.41 20.10
CA PHE A 559 -32.06 15.29 20.68
C PHE A 559 -30.69 15.12 19.98
N LEU A 560 -30.20 13.88 19.90
CA LEU A 560 -28.89 13.56 19.32
C LEU A 560 -28.81 13.89 17.82
N ASN A 561 -29.89 13.66 17.07
CA ASN A 561 -29.95 14.01 15.66
C ASN A 561 -29.81 15.52 15.46
N SER A 562 -30.60 16.32 16.21
CA SER A 562 -30.53 17.78 16.15
C SER A 562 -29.13 18.30 16.53
N PHE A 563 -28.49 17.72 17.54
CA PHE A 563 -27.14 18.10 17.96
C PHE A 563 -26.07 17.71 16.92
N LYS A 564 -26.01 16.44 16.52
CA LYS A 564 -24.96 15.93 15.61
C LYS A 564 -25.06 16.56 14.23
N MET A 565 -26.26 16.79 13.70
CA MET A 565 -26.45 17.48 12.42
C MET A 565 -25.94 18.93 12.46
N LYS A 566 -26.20 19.68 13.54
CA LYS A 566 -25.69 21.05 13.69
C LYS A 566 -24.17 21.08 13.85
N MET A 567 -23.63 20.15 14.63
CA MET A 567 -22.19 20.05 14.87
C MET A 567 -21.42 19.70 13.59
N SER A 568 -21.94 18.81 12.74
CA SER A 568 -21.30 18.46 11.45
C SER A 568 -21.21 19.66 10.50
N VAL A 569 -22.27 20.47 10.42
CA VAL A 569 -22.30 21.70 9.61
C VAL A 569 -21.30 22.74 10.14
N ILE A 570 -21.23 22.94 11.47
CA ILE A 570 -20.27 23.87 12.09
C ILE A 570 -18.82 23.44 11.77
N LEU A 571 -18.49 22.17 11.99
CA LEU A 571 -17.14 21.65 11.70
C LEU A 571 -16.80 21.77 10.22
N GLY A 572 -17.75 21.45 9.33
CA GLY A 572 -17.55 21.53 7.89
C GLY A 572 -17.23 22.94 7.41
N ILE A 573 -18.00 23.93 7.85
CA ILE A 573 -17.81 25.33 7.45
C ILE A 573 -16.50 25.89 7.98
N ILE A 574 -16.15 25.62 9.24
CA ILE A 574 -14.86 26.04 9.82
C ILE A 574 -13.68 25.38 9.07
N HIS A 575 -13.79 24.10 8.74
CA HIS A 575 -12.75 23.36 8.00
C HIS A 575 -12.57 23.90 6.57
N MET A 576 -13.65 24.19 5.85
CA MET A 576 -13.59 24.80 4.51
C MET A 576 -13.08 26.23 4.53
N LEU A 577 -13.54 27.07 5.47
CA LEU A 577 -13.03 28.43 5.65
C LEU A 577 -11.52 28.43 5.93
N PHE A 578 -11.06 27.46 6.72
CA PHE A 578 -9.63 27.24 6.94
C PHE A 578 -8.90 26.89 5.62
N GLY A 579 -9.45 25.99 4.80
CA GLY A 579 -8.91 25.65 3.48
C GLY A 579 -8.79 26.88 2.55
N VAL A 580 -9.85 27.67 2.42
CA VAL A 580 -9.83 28.92 1.61
C VAL A 580 -8.80 29.91 2.16
N SER A 581 -8.64 30.03 3.48
CA SER A 581 -7.63 30.92 4.06
C SER A 581 -6.18 30.54 3.71
N LEU A 582 -5.92 29.27 3.37
CA LEU A 582 -4.59 28.82 2.92
C LEU A 582 -4.27 29.28 1.49
N SER A 583 -5.27 29.50 0.63
CA SER A 583 -5.04 29.98 -0.75
C SER A 583 -4.43 31.39 -0.75
N LEU A 584 -4.83 32.25 0.21
CA LEU A 584 -4.22 33.56 0.42
C LEU A 584 -2.70 33.46 0.66
N LEU A 585 -2.28 32.51 1.50
CA LEU A 585 -0.86 32.33 1.81
C LEU A 585 -0.05 31.85 0.60
N ASN A 586 -0.67 31.09 -0.32
CA ASN A 586 -0.08 30.71 -1.60
C ASN A 586 0.09 31.95 -2.50
N HIS A 587 -0.97 32.74 -2.70
CA HIS A 587 -0.92 33.91 -3.57
C HIS A 587 0.05 35.00 -3.10
N ILE A 588 0.16 35.23 -1.79
CA ILE A 588 1.16 36.13 -1.19
C ILE A 588 2.57 35.64 -1.49
N TYR A 589 2.82 34.33 -1.38
CA TYR A 589 4.15 33.77 -1.61
C TYR A 589 4.59 33.85 -3.07
N PHE A 590 3.69 33.51 -4.01
CA PHE A 590 3.95 33.62 -5.45
C PHE A 590 3.91 35.06 -5.98
N LYS A 591 3.67 36.06 -5.11
CA LYS A 591 3.60 37.49 -5.48
C LYS A 591 2.62 37.76 -6.63
N LYS A 592 1.44 37.11 -6.61
CA LYS A 592 0.36 37.31 -7.60
C LYS A 592 -0.77 38.18 -7.00
N PRO A 593 -0.66 39.53 -7.00
CA PRO A 593 -1.63 40.40 -6.32
C PRO A 593 -3.03 40.32 -6.94
N LEU A 594 -3.12 40.08 -8.25
CA LEU A 594 -4.38 40.00 -8.98
C LEU A 594 -5.27 38.85 -8.48
N ASN A 595 -4.69 37.70 -8.14
CA ASN A 595 -5.43 36.56 -7.59
C ASN A 595 -5.92 36.81 -6.14
N ILE A 596 -5.26 37.70 -5.39
CA ILE A 596 -5.68 38.06 -4.03
C ILE A 596 -6.99 38.88 -4.09
N TYR A 597 -6.98 39.96 -4.89
CA TYR A 597 -8.13 40.87 -4.98
C TYR A 597 -9.30 40.27 -5.75
N LEU A 598 -9.05 39.52 -6.83
CA LEU A 598 -10.09 39.04 -7.75
C LEU A 598 -10.46 37.56 -7.55
N GLY A 599 -9.72 36.83 -6.72
CA GLY A 599 -10.02 35.43 -6.36
C GLY A 599 -10.38 35.31 -4.87
N PHE A 600 -9.38 35.42 -4.00
CA PHE A 600 -9.55 35.13 -2.56
C PHE A 600 -10.60 36.00 -1.87
N ILE A 601 -10.63 37.32 -2.10
CA ILE A 601 -11.59 38.22 -1.43
C ILE A 601 -13.05 37.88 -1.78
N PRO A 602 -13.44 37.78 -3.06
CA PRO A 602 -14.79 37.34 -3.42
C PRO A 602 -15.14 35.96 -2.86
N GLU A 603 -14.21 35.00 -2.90
CA GLU A 603 -14.42 33.64 -2.41
C GLU A 603 -14.74 33.57 -0.90
N ILE A 604 -13.96 34.28 -0.07
CA ILE A 604 -14.15 34.28 1.38
C ILE A 604 -15.41 35.06 1.78
N VAL A 605 -15.69 36.19 1.12
CA VAL A 605 -16.90 36.98 1.37
C VAL A 605 -18.14 36.18 1.01
N PHE A 606 -18.15 35.48 -0.13
CA PHE A 606 -19.25 34.61 -0.54
C PHE A 606 -19.52 33.47 0.46
N MET A 607 -18.46 32.78 0.93
CA MET A 607 -18.64 31.67 1.86
C MET A 607 -19.07 32.13 3.26
N THR A 608 -18.49 33.23 3.75
CA THR A 608 -18.80 33.77 5.10
C THR A 608 -20.19 34.41 5.17
N SER A 609 -20.65 35.08 4.11
CA SER A 609 -21.97 35.73 4.09
C SER A 609 -23.13 34.73 4.14
N LEU A 610 -23.00 33.58 3.46
CA LEU A 610 -24.05 32.55 3.43
C LEU A 610 -23.88 31.54 4.56
N PHE A 611 -22.76 30.82 4.58
CA PHE A 611 -22.55 29.69 5.47
C PHE A 611 -21.97 30.11 6.82
N GLY A 612 -21.10 31.11 6.85
CA GLY A 612 -20.64 31.71 8.12
C GLY A 612 -21.81 32.25 8.95
N TYR A 613 -22.77 32.92 8.28
CA TYR A 613 -24.01 33.37 8.92
C TYR A 613 -24.87 32.22 9.46
N LEU A 614 -24.98 31.10 8.74
CA LEU A 614 -25.68 29.90 9.23
C LEU A 614 -25.07 29.37 10.53
N VAL A 615 -23.74 29.36 10.65
CA VAL A 615 -23.04 28.97 11.89
C VAL A 615 -23.38 29.91 13.05
N ILE A 616 -23.39 31.22 12.79
CA ILE A 616 -23.76 32.23 13.79
C ILE A 616 -25.21 32.03 14.27
N LEU A 617 -26.15 31.73 13.36
CA LEU A 617 -27.53 31.43 13.72
C LEU A 617 -27.68 30.20 14.61
N ILE A 618 -26.86 29.16 14.39
CA ILE A 618 -26.87 27.96 15.23
C ILE A 618 -26.43 28.31 16.65
N PHE A 619 -25.30 29.02 16.81
CA PHE A 619 -24.81 29.44 18.13
C PHE A 619 -25.79 30.38 18.83
N TYR A 620 -26.35 31.35 18.10
CA TYR A 620 -27.35 32.27 18.65
C TYR A 620 -28.60 31.53 19.13
N LYS A 621 -29.11 30.57 18.35
CA LYS A 621 -30.26 29.76 18.75
C LYS A 621 -29.97 28.93 20.01
N TRP A 622 -28.76 28.41 20.17
CA TRP A 622 -28.36 27.67 21.37
C TRP A 622 -28.31 28.52 22.63
N THR A 623 -28.07 29.84 22.52
CA THR A 623 -27.97 30.73 23.69
C THR A 623 -29.23 31.55 23.97
N ALA A 624 -30.09 31.77 22.97
CA ALA A 624 -31.21 32.70 23.08
C ALA A 624 -32.55 32.05 23.49
N TYR A 625 -32.72 30.74 23.29
CA TYR A 625 -33.98 30.04 23.55
C TYR A 625 -33.84 29.02 24.67
N ASP A 626 -34.58 29.25 25.75
CA ASP A 626 -34.70 28.35 26.90
C ASP A 626 -36.05 27.60 26.89
N ALA A 627 -36.23 26.69 27.86
CA ALA A 627 -37.45 25.91 28.04
C ALA A 627 -38.73 26.77 28.07
N ASN A 628 -38.67 27.95 28.69
CA ASN A 628 -39.82 28.86 28.85
C ASN A 628 -40.26 29.52 27.54
N ASN A 629 -39.33 29.72 26.59
CA ASN A 629 -39.59 30.37 25.30
C ASN A 629 -39.58 29.36 24.13
N SER A 630 -39.70 28.07 24.44
CA SER A 630 -39.53 26.97 23.47
C SER A 630 -40.63 26.89 22.42
N MET A 631 -41.87 27.27 22.76
CA MET A 631 -43.00 27.29 21.82
C MET A 631 -42.77 28.24 20.64
N ASP A 632 -42.00 29.30 20.86
CA ASP A 632 -41.74 30.35 19.87
C ASP A 632 -40.43 30.12 19.09
N ALA A 633 -39.75 29.00 19.28
CA ALA A 633 -38.42 28.76 18.70
C ALA A 633 -38.50 28.49 17.18
N PRO A 634 -37.98 29.39 16.32
CA PRO A 634 -38.11 29.26 14.87
C PRO A 634 -37.23 28.15 14.28
N SER A 635 -37.64 27.61 13.14
CA SER A 635 -36.83 26.64 12.37
C SER A 635 -35.70 27.34 11.62
N LEU A 636 -34.46 26.91 11.84
CA LEU A 636 -33.27 27.46 11.18
C LEU A 636 -33.29 27.22 9.66
N LEU A 637 -33.80 26.06 9.24
CA LEU A 637 -33.83 25.66 7.83
C LEU A 637 -34.79 26.53 7.02
N ILE A 638 -35.97 26.82 7.56
CA ILE A 638 -36.97 27.69 6.91
C ILE A 638 -36.41 29.12 6.79
N HIS A 639 -35.81 29.65 7.86
CA HIS A 639 -35.18 30.97 7.82
C HIS A 639 -34.00 31.06 6.83
N PHE A 640 -33.28 29.95 6.62
CA PHE A 640 -32.20 29.88 5.64
C PHE A 640 -32.73 29.79 4.20
N ILE A 641 -33.84 29.07 3.95
CA ILE A 641 -34.51 29.04 2.64
C ILE A 641 -35.13 30.40 2.32
N ASN A 642 -35.86 30.99 3.28
CA ASN A 642 -36.51 32.30 3.14
C ASN A 642 -35.50 33.41 2.87
N MET A 643 -34.28 33.29 3.38
CA MET A 643 -33.17 34.19 3.08
C MET A 643 -32.86 34.23 1.56
N PHE A 644 -32.85 33.10 0.86
CA PHE A 644 -32.61 33.06 -0.59
C PHE A 644 -33.84 33.39 -1.44
N LEU A 645 -35.05 33.04 -0.96
CA LEU A 645 -36.29 33.27 -1.69
C LEU A 645 -36.84 34.69 -1.52
N PHE A 646 -36.27 35.49 -0.60
CA PHE A 646 -36.78 36.81 -0.19
C PHE A 646 -38.26 36.81 0.27
N SER A 647 -38.78 35.66 0.69
CA SER A 647 -40.13 35.52 1.22
C SER A 647 -40.10 35.57 2.74
N TYR A 648 -40.64 36.64 3.32
CA TYR A 648 -40.68 36.83 4.77
C TYR A 648 -42.12 36.92 5.25
N ASP A 649 -42.62 35.83 5.84
CA ASP A 649 -43.94 35.81 6.43
C ASP A 649 -43.97 36.60 7.76
N PRO A 650 -44.92 37.53 7.95
CA PRO A 650 -45.02 38.31 9.18
C PRO A 650 -45.46 37.49 10.40
N LYS A 651 -45.90 36.24 10.20
CA LYS A 651 -46.34 35.31 11.25
C LYS A 651 -45.18 34.56 11.90
N GLU A 652 -44.02 34.43 11.24
CA GLU A 652 -42.84 33.80 11.83
C GLU A 652 -42.08 34.80 12.70
N LYS A 653 -41.83 34.42 13.97
CA LYS A 653 -41.03 35.25 14.88
C LYS A 653 -39.56 35.25 14.44
N MET A 654 -39.01 36.45 14.26
CA MET A 654 -37.59 36.65 13.95
C MET A 654 -36.70 36.30 15.17
N LEU A 655 -35.48 35.83 14.92
CA LEU A 655 -34.51 35.44 15.95
C LEU A 655 -33.92 36.65 16.68
N TYR A 656 -33.65 37.75 15.97
CA TYR A 656 -33.09 38.97 16.55
C TYR A 656 -33.62 40.23 15.84
N LYS A 657 -33.49 41.38 16.51
CA LYS A 657 -33.95 42.67 15.99
C LYS A 657 -33.16 43.06 14.73
N GLY A 658 -33.86 43.36 13.65
CA GLY A 658 -33.25 43.76 12.37
C GLY A 658 -32.80 42.61 11.46
N GLN A 659 -33.19 41.36 11.76
CA GLN A 659 -32.80 40.18 10.98
C GLN A 659 -33.07 40.28 9.48
N LYS A 660 -34.26 40.77 9.08
CA LYS A 660 -34.63 40.94 7.67
C LYS A 660 -33.65 41.83 6.91
N GLY A 661 -33.24 42.94 7.52
CA GLY A 661 -32.28 43.87 6.92
C GLY A 661 -30.91 43.24 6.70
N LEU A 662 -30.41 42.51 7.71
CA LEU A 662 -29.10 41.84 7.61
C LEU A 662 -29.11 40.71 6.59
N GLN A 663 -30.15 39.87 6.56
CA GLN A 663 -30.28 38.78 5.61
C GLN A 663 -30.32 39.28 4.16
N CYS A 664 -31.14 40.30 3.87
CA CYS A 664 -31.17 40.90 2.54
C CYS A 664 -29.80 41.48 2.15
N PHE A 665 -29.12 42.17 3.06
CA PHE A 665 -27.78 42.73 2.82
C PHE A 665 -26.76 41.64 2.48
N LEU A 666 -26.70 40.56 3.26
CA LEU A 666 -25.75 39.46 3.05
C LEU A 666 -25.95 38.76 1.71
N VAL A 667 -27.20 38.52 1.29
CA VAL A 667 -27.51 37.89 0.00
C VAL A 667 -27.15 38.80 -1.17
N VAL A 668 -27.41 40.10 -1.08
CA VAL A 668 -27.01 41.07 -2.12
C VAL A 668 -25.49 41.11 -2.26
N VAL A 669 -24.76 41.12 -1.15
CA VAL A 669 -23.29 41.06 -1.17
C VAL A 669 -22.79 39.75 -1.79
N ALA A 670 -23.39 38.61 -1.44
CA ALA A 670 -23.04 37.32 -2.03
C ALA A 670 -23.29 37.29 -3.55
N LEU A 671 -24.39 37.88 -4.02
CA LEU A 671 -24.75 37.93 -5.43
C LEU A 671 -23.80 38.85 -6.22
N LEU A 672 -23.38 39.98 -5.65
CA LEU A 672 -22.38 40.88 -6.25
C LEU A 672 -20.99 40.25 -6.38
N CYS A 673 -20.64 39.29 -5.51
CA CYS A 673 -19.35 38.60 -5.58
C CYS A 673 -19.22 37.71 -6.82
N VAL A 674 -20.33 37.20 -7.39
CA VAL A 674 -20.29 36.29 -8.55
C VAL A 674 -19.83 37.02 -9.83
N PRO A 675 -20.42 38.15 -10.25
CA PRO A 675 -19.89 38.95 -11.35
C PRO A 675 -18.47 39.47 -11.09
N TRP A 676 -18.14 39.79 -9.83
CA TRP A 676 -16.81 40.25 -9.46
C TRP A 676 -15.74 39.18 -9.76
N MET A 677 -15.98 37.91 -9.42
CA MET A 677 -15.05 36.82 -9.70
C MET A 677 -14.97 36.45 -11.19
N LEU A 678 -16.12 36.46 -11.88
CA LEU A 678 -16.23 35.99 -13.27
C LEU A 678 -15.64 36.99 -14.27
N VAL A 679 -16.00 38.28 -14.14
CA VAL A 679 -15.74 39.29 -15.18
C VAL A 679 -14.48 40.09 -14.88
N ALA A 680 -14.20 40.42 -13.62
CA ALA A 680 -13.14 41.38 -13.30
C ALA A 680 -11.74 40.85 -13.65
N LYS A 681 -11.46 39.57 -13.38
CA LYS A 681 -10.14 38.96 -13.65
C LYS A 681 -9.75 38.97 -15.13
N PRO A 682 -10.54 38.40 -16.07
CA PRO A 682 -10.18 38.41 -17.49
C PRO A 682 -10.15 39.82 -18.08
N LEU A 683 -11.03 40.73 -17.65
CA LEU A 683 -11.01 42.12 -18.13
C LEU A 683 -9.77 42.90 -17.67
N VAL A 684 -9.35 42.74 -16.40
CA VAL A 684 -8.13 43.39 -15.90
C VAL A 684 -6.90 42.84 -16.62
N LEU A 685 -6.84 41.52 -16.86
CA LEU A 685 -5.77 40.90 -17.64
C LEU A 685 -5.74 41.44 -19.09
N ARG A 686 -6.90 41.53 -19.76
CA ARG A 686 -7.00 42.13 -21.10
C ARG A 686 -6.56 43.58 -21.13
N GLN A 687 -6.93 44.37 -20.12
CA GLN A 687 -6.53 45.77 -20.04
C GLN A 687 -5.01 45.91 -19.83
N GLN A 688 -4.40 45.04 -19.01
CA GLN A 688 -2.94 45.00 -18.86
C GLN A 688 -2.24 44.57 -20.16
N TYR A 689 -2.76 43.57 -20.85
CA TYR A 689 -2.24 43.12 -22.14
C TYR A 689 -2.29 44.24 -23.20
N LEU A 690 -3.44 44.90 -23.35
CA LEU A 690 -3.61 46.04 -24.27
C LEU A 690 -2.67 47.19 -23.94
N ARG A 691 -2.50 47.52 -22.64
CA ARG A 691 -1.55 48.56 -22.20
C ARG A 691 -0.10 48.18 -22.51
N ARG A 692 0.31 46.92 -22.29
CA ARG A 692 1.66 46.44 -22.64
C ARG A 692 1.90 46.48 -24.14
N LYS A 693 0.91 46.09 -24.95
CA LYS A 693 0.99 46.18 -26.41
C LYS A 693 1.17 47.63 -26.87
N HIS A 694 0.40 48.56 -26.29
CA HIS A 694 0.51 50.00 -26.61
C HIS A 694 1.86 50.61 -26.18
N LEU A 695 2.41 50.19 -25.03
CA LEU A 695 3.75 50.62 -24.59
C LEU A 695 4.87 50.04 -25.45
N GLY A 696 4.75 48.78 -25.87
CA GLY A 696 5.71 48.13 -26.77
C GLY A 696 5.76 48.79 -28.15
N THR A 697 4.62 49.22 -28.67
CA THR A 697 4.56 49.99 -29.93
C THR A 697 5.14 51.40 -29.81
N LEU A 698 5.10 52.04 -28.64
CA LEU A 698 5.71 53.35 -28.42
C LEU A 698 7.24 53.28 -28.29
N ASN A 699 7.79 52.21 -27.72
CA ASN A 699 9.25 52.03 -27.61
C ASN A 699 9.92 51.69 -28.95
N PHE A 700 9.19 51.10 -29.91
CA PHE A 700 9.69 50.85 -31.28
C PHE A 700 9.47 52.04 -32.24
N GLY A 701 8.58 52.98 -31.92
CA GLY A 701 8.25 54.14 -32.76
C GLY A 701 9.25 55.30 -32.71
N GLY A 702 10.41 55.12 -32.07
CA GLY A 702 11.39 56.18 -31.79
C GLY A 702 12.55 56.32 -32.78
N ILE A 703 12.71 55.44 -33.77
CA ILE A 703 13.77 55.56 -34.80
C ILE A 703 13.14 56.10 -36.08
N ARG A 704 13.10 57.43 -36.21
CA ARG A 704 12.94 58.09 -37.51
C ARG A 704 14.23 57.85 -38.31
N VAL A 705 14.15 56.96 -39.30
CA VAL A 705 15.18 56.79 -40.33
C VAL A 705 15.22 58.08 -41.15
N GLY A 706 16.24 58.89 -40.93
CA GLY A 706 16.64 60.00 -41.78
C GLY A 706 18.04 59.75 -42.30
N ASN A 707 18.13 59.54 -43.62
CA ASN A 707 19.32 59.37 -44.46
C ASN A 707 20.20 58.14 -44.19
N GLY A 708 20.33 57.28 -45.22
CA GLY A 708 21.28 56.17 -45.27
C GLY A 708 22.73 56.64 -45.18
N PRO A 709 23.69 55.73 -44.88
CA PRO A 709 24.20 54.87 -45.96
C PRO A 709 24.73 53.48 -45.55
N THR A 710 25.15 52.71 -46.57
CA THR A 710 26.17 51.63 -46.62
C THR A 710 25.86 50.24 -46.07
N GLU A 711 26.13 49.24 -46.93
CA GLU A 711 25.86 47.80 -46.82
C GLU A 711 26.68 47.06 -45.74
N GLU A 712 27.55 47.73 -44.99
CA GLU A 712 28.45 47.08 -44.02
C GLU A 712 27.86 46.96 -42.60
N ASP A 713 26.77 47.66 -42.27
CA ASP A 713 26.08 47.53 -40.97
C ASP A 713 24.99 46.42 -40.97
N ALA A 714 24.80 45.72 -42.09
CA ALA A 714 23.81 44.65 -42.20
C ALA A 714 24.26 43.32 -41.54
N GLU A 715 25.56 43.11 -41.33
CA GLU A 715 26.08 41.86 -40.75
C GLU A 715 26.12 41.87 -39.21
N ILE A 716 26.15 43.05 -38.57
CA ILE A 716 26.17 43.15 -37.09
C ILE A 716 24.77 42.92 -36.48
N ILE A 717 23.70 43.13 -37.25
CA ILE A 717 22.32 42.86 -36.81
C ILE A 717 21.97 41.37 -36.87
N GLN A 718 22.68 40.58 -37.69
CA GLN A 718 22.36 39.16 -37.88
C GLN A 718 22.99 38.26 -36.80
N HIS A 719 24.05 38.71 -36.12
CA HIS A 719 24.73 37.91 -35.09
C HIS A 719 24.12 38.02 -33.68
N ASP A 720 23.34 39.07 -33.40
CA ASP A 720 22.59 39.23 -32.13
C ASP A 720 21.18 38.60 -32.19
N GLN A 721 20.75 38.16 -33.38
CA GLN A 721 19.46 37.48 -33.59
C GLN A 721 19.48 35.97 -33.28
N LEU A 722 20.65 35.36 -33.03
CA LEU A 722 20.71 33.92 -32.69
C LEU A 722 20.65 33.62 -31.18
N SER A 723 20.72 34.64 -30.31
CA SER A 723 20.56 34.50 -28.86
C SER A 723 19.17 34.89 -28.34
N THR A 724 18.24 35.19 -29.24
CA THR A 724 16.83 35.34 -28.92
C THR A 724 16.08 34.24 -29.64
N HIS A 725 16.27 32.99 -29.18
CA HIS A 725 15.20 32.02 -29.33
C HIS A 725 13.98 32.67 -28.70
N SER A 726 13.09 33.10 -29.59
CA SER A 726 11.72 33.52 -29.33
C SER A 726 11.15 32.70 -28.19
N GLU A 727 11.07 33.34 -27.03
CA GLU A 727 10.15 32.91 -25.99
C GLU A 727 8.78 32.83 -26.67
N GLU A 728 8.23 31.63 -26.82
CA GLU A 728 6.79 31.43 -26.91
C GLU A 728 6.19 31.98 -25.61
N GLY A 729 6.09 33.30 -25.50
CA GLY A 729 5.21 33.92 -24.54
C GLY A 729 3.81 33.50 -24.96
N GLU A 730 3.19 32.61 -24.19
CA GLU A 730 1.82 32.13 -24.37
C GLU A 730 0.96 33.27 -24.96
N GLU A 731 0.50 33.09 -26.21
CA GLU A 731 -0.43 34.05 -26.80
C GLU A 731 -1.59 34.21 -25.83
N PHE A 732 -1.80 35.43 -25.32
CA PHE A 732 -2.87 35.70 -24.38
C PHE A 732 -4.21 35.54 -25.11
N ASP A 733 -4.76 34.34 -25.05
CA ASP A 733 -6.11 34.09 -25.52
C ASP A 733 -7.11 34.52 -24.43
N PHE A 734 -7.79 35.62 -24.74
CA PHE A 734 -8.88 36.11 -23.90
C PHE A 734 -10.04 35.10 -23.84
N GLY A 735 -10.30 34.37 -24.93
CA GLY A 735 -11.34 33.35 -25.00
C GLY A 735 -11.09 32.24 -23.99
N ASP A 736 -9.94 31.58 -24.07
CA ASP A 736 -9.56 30.50 -23.16
C ASP A 736 -9.53 30.96 -21.69
N THR A 737 -8.90 32.12 -21.41
CA THR A 737 -8.85 32.67 -20.06
C THR A 737 -10.25 32.96 -19.48
N ALA A 738 -11.16 33.49 -20.30
CA ALA A 738 -12.52 33.80 -19.88
C ALA A 738 -13.34 32.52 -19.63
N VAL A 739 -13.21 31.52 -20.51
CA VAL A 739 -13.90 30.21 -20.37
C VAL A 739 -13.42 29.48 -19.13
N HIS A 740 -12.09 29.36 -18.94
CA HIS A 740 -11.51 28.72 -17.76
C HIS A 740 -11.94 29.43 -16.46
N GLN A 741 -11.95 30.76 -16.43
CA GLN A 741 -12.39 31.53 -15.27
C GLN A 741 -13.90 31.37 -15.00
N ALA A 742 -14.72 31.27 -16.05
CA ALA A 742 -16.16 31.02 -15.91
C ALA A 742 -16.42 29.64 -15.29
N ILE A 743 -15.73 28.60 -15.77
CA ILE A 743 -15.80 27.24 -15.21
C ILE A 743 -15.40 27.26 -13.73
N HIS A 744 -14.25 27.85 -13.40
CA HIS A 744 -13.77 27.96 -12.02
C HIS A 744 -14.79 28.66 -11.10
N THR A 745 -15.42 29.74 -11.57
CA THR A 745 -16.39 30.50 -10.78
C THR A 745 -17.67 29.68 -10.54
N ILE A 746 -18.20 29.02 -11.58
CA ILE A 746 -19.40 28.18 -11.47
C ILE A 746 -19.14 26.98 -10.55
N GLU A 747 -18.01 26.31 -10.75
CA GLU A 747 -17.60 25.17 -9.93
C GLU A 747 -17.41 25.59 -8.48
N TYR A 748 -16.79 26.75 -8.20
CA TYR A 748 -16.63 27.24 -6.84
C TYR A 748 -17.98 27.54 -6.18
N CYS A 749 -18.87 28.26 -6.84
CA CYS A 749 -20.16 28.69 -6.28
C CYS A 749 -21.09 27.49 -6.01
N LEU A 750 -21.31 26.61 -6.99
CA LEU A 750 -22.12 25.41 -6.84
C LEU A 750 -21.44 24.40 -5.91
N GLY A 751 -20.12 24.28 -6.02
CA GLY A 751 -19.30 23.45 -5.15
C GLY A 751 -19.38 23.86 -3.69
N CYS A 752 -19.49 25.14 -3.34
CA CYS A 752 -19.65 25.54 -1.94
C CYS A 752 -20.94 24.99 -1.30
N ILE A 753 -22.05 24.97 -2.03
CA ILE A 753 -23.32 24.41 -1.54
C ILE A 753 -23.20 22.89 -1.42
N SER A 754 -22.73 22.23 -2.47
CA SER A 754 -22.55 20.77 -2.50
C SER A 754 -21.57 20.29 -1.40
N ASN A 755 -20.42 20.95 -1.27
CA ASN A 755 -19.40 20.63 -0.28
C ASN A 755 -19.90 20.84 1.15
N THR A 756 -20.69 21.88 1.42
CA THR A 756 -21.30 22.08 2.74
C THR A 756 -22.28 20.96 3.09
N ALA A 757 -23.15 20.58 2.15
CA ALA A 757 -24.08 19.46 2.34
C ALA A 757 -23.34 18.12 2.53
N SER A 758 -22.21 17.95 1.84
CA SER A 758 -21.33 16.79 1.92
C SER A 758 -20.84 16.49 3.35
N TYR A 759 -20.67 17.52 4.20
CA TYR A 759 -20.28 17.34 5.60
C TYR A 759 -21.36 16.69 6.48
N LEU A 760 -22.62 16.60 6.02
CA LEU A 760 -23.66 15.84 6.72
C LEU A 760 -23.31 14.35 6.88
N ARG A 761 -22.36 13.82 6.09
CA ARG A 761 -21.79 12.47 6.28
C ARG A 761 -21.20 12.26 7.67
N LEU A 762 -20.58 13.29 8.27
CA LEU A 762 -20.05 13.22 9.64
C LEU A 762 -21.15 12.82 10.63
N TRP A 763 -22.34 13.41 10.46
CA TRP A 763 -23.51 13.10 11.27
C TRP A 763 -24.09 11.73 10.93
N ALA A 764 -24.33 11.44 9.64
CA ALA A 764 -24.98 10.20 9.21
C ALA A 764 -24.21 8.95 9.67
N LEU A 765 -22.90 8.92 9.48
CA LEU A 765 -22.05 7.80 9.90
C LEU A 765 -21.95 7.70 11.43
N SER A 766 -21.86 8.83 12.13
CA SER A 766 -21.87 8.84 13.60
C SER A 766 -23.18 8.35 14.21
N LEU A 767 -24.31 8.58 13.53
CA LEU A 767 -25.61 8.06 13.95
C LEU A 767 -25.70 6.55 13.65
N ALA A 768 -25.32 6.13 12.44
CA ALA A 768 -25.31 4.72 12.05
C ALA A 768 -24.44 3.88 12.98
N HIS A 769 -23.22 4.34 13.29
CA HIS A 769 -22.30 3.65 14.19
C HIS A 769 -22.89 3.48 15.60
N ALA A 770 -23.48 4.54 16.17
CA ALA A 770 -24.10 4.48 17.49
C ALA A 770 -25.31 3.52 17.52
N GLN A 771 -26.14 3.53 16.47
CA GLN A 771 -27.30 2.64 16.37
C GLN A 771 -26.91 1.18 16.15
N LEU A 772 -25.91 0.91 15.30
CA LEU A 772 -25.44 -0.46 15.08
C LEU A 772 -24.82 -1.05 16.35
N SER A 773 -24.08 -0.24 17.11
CA SER A 773 -23.53 -0.62 18.42
C SER A 773 -24.63 -0.94 19.45
N GLU A 774 -25.69 -0.14 19.49
CA GLU A 774 -26.85 -0.36 20.36
C GLU A 774 -27.65 -1.62 19.98
N VAL A 775 -27.86 -1.87 18.70
CA VAL A 775 -28.53 -3.09 18.21
C VAL A 775 -27.69 -4.32 18.56
N LEU A 776 -26.38 -4.28 18.34
CA LEU A 776 -25.49 -5.39 18.67
C LEU A 776 -25.52 -5.70 20.19
N TRP A 777 -25.49 -4.66 21.03
CA TRP A 777 -25.59 -4.83 22.48
C TRP A 777 -26.95 -5.41 22.90
N SER A 778 -28.04 -4.83 22.40
CA SER A 778 -29.41 -5.19 22.81
C SER A 778 -29.84 -6.57 22.32
N MET A 779 -29.40 -7.02 21.14
CA MET A 779 -29.77 -8.33 20.59
C MET A 779 -28.87 -9.46 21.08
N VAL A 780 -27.57 -9.21 21.29
CA VAL A 780 -26.60 -10.26 21.65
C VAL A 780 -26.36 -10.27 23.16
N MET A 781 -25.84 -9.16 23.72
CA MET A 781 -25.42 -9.12 25.12
C MET A 781 -26.60 -9.17 26.11
N ARG A 782 -27.74 -8.56 25.76
CA ARG A 782 -28.93 -8.59 26.64
C ARG A 782 -29.47 -10.00 26.86
N VAL A 783 -29.46 -10.84 25.82
CA VAL A 783 -29.92 -12.24 25.92
C VAL A 783 -29.01 -13.00 26.89
N GLY A 784 -27.69 -12.86 26.75
CA GLY A 784 -26.70 -13.48 27.65
C GLY A 784 -26.80 -13.02 29.10
N LEU A 785 -27.09 -11.73 29.35
CA LEU A 785 -27.24 -11.20 30.72
C LEU A 785 -28.56 -11.57 31.41
N SER A 786 -29.59 -12.00 30.68
CA SER A 786 -30.92 -12.27 31.23
C SER A 786 -31.02 -13.63 31.97
N ALA A 787 -30.07 -14.54 31.75
CA ALA A 787 -30.04 -15.85 32.37
C ALA A 787 -29.46 -15.81 33.79
N LYS A 788 -30.28 -16.04 34.82
CA LYS A 788 -29.89 -16.01 36.24
C LYS A 788 -29.24 -17.29 36.79
N SER A 789 -28.98 -18.31 35.96
CA SER A 789 -28.46 -19.61 36.41
C SER A 789 -26.94 -19.72 36.30
N LEU A 790 -26.33 -20.65 37.05
CA LEU A 790 -24.89 -20.96 36.97
C LEU A 790 -24.49 -21.48 35.57
N ALA A 791 -25.41 -22.16 34.88
CA ALA A 791 -25.29 -22.51 33.46
C ALA A 791 -25.31 -21.28 32.52
N GLY A 792 -25.96 -20.19 32.94
CA GLY A 792 -25.90 -18.89 32.25
C GLY A 792 -24.50 -18.30 32.20
N GLY A 793 -23.61 -18.62 33.14
CA GLY A 793 -22.20 -18.23 33.10
C GLY A 793 -21.44 -18.84 31.92
N PHE A 794 -21.63 -20.14 31.66
CA PHE A 794 -21.06 -20.81 30.48
C PHE A 794 -21.68 -20.29 29.17
N GLY A 795 -23.01 -20.06 29.17
CA GLY A 795 -23.69 -19.43 28.03
C GLY A 795 -23.15 -18.02 27.72
N MET A 796 -22.86 -17.22 28.75
CA MET A 796 -22.33 -15.87 28.60
C MET A 796 -20.95 -15.85 27.92
N PHE A 797 -20.09 -16.84 28.16
CA PHE A 797 -18.78 -16.93 27.51
C PHE A 797 -18.90 -17.04 25.98
N PHE A 798 -19.76 -17.95 25.48
CA PHE A 798 -19.98 -18.11 24.04
C PHE A 798 -20.67 -16.89 23.41
N VAL A 799 -21.66 -16.31 24.11
CA VAL A 799 -22.34 -15.09 23.67
C VAL A 799 -21.37 -13.91 23.60
N PHE A 800 -20.48 -13.77 24.59
CA PHE A 800 -19.45 -12.73 24.58
C PHE A 800 -18.41 -12.96 23.48
N ALA A 801 -17.99 -14.20 23.23
CA ALA A 801 -17.08 -14.52 22.13
C ALA A 801 -17.68 -14.17 20.76
N ALA A 802 -18.98 -14.46 20.56
CA ALA A 802 -19.71 -14.04 19.38
C ALA A 802 -19.82 -12.51 19.28
N PHE A 803 -20.20 -11.84 20.38
CA PHE A 803 -20.25 -10.38 20.45
C PHE A 803 -18.89 -9.74 20.11
N ALA A 804 -17.79 -10.23 20.68
CA ALA A 804 -16.44 -9.72 20.44
C ALA A 804 -16.03 -9.90 18.97
N THR A 805 -16.30 -11.06 18.38
CA THR A 805 -15.98 -11.34 16.98
C THR A 805 -16.77 -10.43 16.03
N LEU A 806 -18.07 -10.26 16.27
CA LEU A 806 -18.94 -9.39 15.48
C LEU A 806 -18.54 -7.91 15.64
N THR A 807 -18.18 -7.49 16.86
CA THR A 807 -17.70 -6.12 17.13
C THR A 807 -16.41 -5.86 16.36
N VAL A 808 -15.43 -6.78 16.38
CA VAL A 808 -14.17 -6.60 15.66
C VAL A 808 -14.39 -6.58 14.14
N ALA A 809 -15.14 -7.53 13.60
CA ALA A 809 -15.32 -7.66 12.16
C ALA A 809 -16.20 -6.54 11.55
N ILE A 810 -17.37 -6.26 12.14
CA ILE A 810 -18.35 -5.34 11.57
C ILE A 810 -18.09 -3.90 12.03
N LEU A 811 -18.03 -3.68 13.36
CA LEU A 811 -17.92 -2.33 13.92
C LEU A 811 -16.50 -1.75 13.77
N LEU A 812 -15.45 -2.51 14.05
CA LEU A 812 -14.08 -1.98 13.99
C LEU A 812 -13.49 -1.99 12.58
N ILE A 813 -13.60 -3.10 11.84
CA ILE A 813 -12.98 -3.20 10.51
C ILE A 813 -13.83 -2.53 9.43
N MET A 814 -15.09 -2.96 9.22
CA MET A 814 -15.90 -2.43 8.11
C MET A 814 -16.32 -0.96 8.32
N GLU A 815 -16.93 -0.64 9.46
CA GLU A 815 -17.34 0.73 9.77
C GLU A 815 -16.13 1.65 9.98
N GLY A 816 -15.05 1.16 10.61
CA GLY A 816 -13.81 1.90 10.74
C GLY A 816 -13.17 2.23 9.38
N LEU A 817 -13.14 1.29 8.43
CA LEU A 817 -12.64 1.56 7.08
C LEU A 817 -13.54 2.52 6.31
N SER A 818 -14.86 2.40 6.44
CA SER A 818 -15.84 3.31 5.85
C SER A 818 -15.63 4.75 6.35
N ALA A 819 -15.57 4.93 7.67
CA ALA A 819 -15.31 6.23 8.29
C ALA A 819 -13.94 6.81 7.89
N PHE A 820 -12.91 5.96 7.76
CA PHE A 820 -11.59 6.36 7.27
C PHE A 820 -11.65 6.93 5.85
N LEU A 821 -12.31 6.23 4.91
CA LEU A 821 -12.43 6.66 3.52
C LEU A 821 -13.30 7.92 3.38
N HIS A 822 -14.36 8.04 4.17
CA HIS A 822 -15.19 9.26 4.16
C HIS A 822 -14.45 10.46 4.75
N ALA A 823 -13.67 10.29 5.83
CA ALA A 823 -12.79 11.34 6.34
C ALA A 823 -11.73 11.74 5.31
N LEU A 824 -11.21 10.78 4.54
CA LEU A 824 -10.23 11.02 3.48
C LEU A 824 -10.84 11.83 2.33
N ARG A 825 -12.04 11.46 1.90
CA ARG A 825 -12.80 12.18 0.88
C ARG A 825 -12.98 13.65 1.24
N LEU A 826 -13.37 13.94 2.49
CA LEU A 826 -13.52 15.31 3.01
C LEU A 826 -12.23 16.14 2.91
N HIS A 827 -11.06 15.50 2.95
CA HIS A 827 -9.78 16.19 2.79
C HIS A 827 -9.42 16.40 1.32
N TRP A 828 -9.64 15.41 0.45
CA TRP A 828 -9.29 15.50 -0.97
C TRP A 828 -10.21 16.44 -1.75
N VAL A 829 -11.53 16.31 -1.57
CA VAL A 829 -12.48 17.06 -2.40
C VAL A 829 -12.85 18.40 -1.76
N GLU A 830 -13.17 18.42 -0.46
CA GLU A 830 -13.70 19.62 0.18
C GLU A 830 -12.59 20.56 0.73
N PHE A 831 -11.48 20.01 1.21
CA PHE A 831 -10.37 20.82 1.78
C PHE A 831 -9.31 21.20 0.73
N GLN A 832 -8.76 20.24 -0.01
CA GLN A 832 -7.65 20.47 -0.94
C GLN A 832 -8.06 21.26 -2.18
N ASN A 833 -9.28 21.09 -2.71
CA ASN A 833 -9.76 21.80 -3.90
C ASN A 833 -9.71 23.35 -3.77
N LYS A 834 -9.60 23.90 -2.55
CA LYS A 834 -9.57 25.35 -2.32
C LYS A 834 -8.20 26.00 -2.46
N PHE A 835 -7.11 25.24 -2.33
CA PHE A 835 -5.76 25.83 -2.34
C PHE A 835 -4.69 24.96 -2.99
N TYR A 836 -4.99 23.69 -3.27
CA TYR A 836 -4.04 22.70 -3.76
C TYR A 836 -4.28 22.38 -5.23
N MET A 837 -3.32 22.68 -6.11
CA MET A 837 -3.47 22.48 -7.56
C MET A 837 -3.06 21.07 -8.03
N GLY A 838 -2.21 20.35 -7.28
CA GLY A 838 -1.97 18.91 -7.51
C GLY A 838 -1.22 18.49 -8.79
N ALA A 839 -0.60 19.42 -9.53
CA ALA A 839 -0.01 19.15 -10.86
C ALA A 839 1.54 19.06 -10.91
N GLY A 840 2.22 18.78 -9.80
CA GLY A 840 3.70 18.73 -9.76
C GLY A 840 4.30 17.32 -9.87
N PHE A 841 5.63 17.28 -9.90
CA PHE A 841 6.41 16.04 -10.00
C PHE A 841 6.98 15.62 -8.65
N LYS A 842 6.95 14.32 -8.33
CA LYS A 842 7.52 13.78 -7.10
C LYS A 842 9.04 13.70 -7.22
N PHE A 843 9.74 14.18 -6.20
CA PHE A 843 11.19 13.98 -6.10
C PHE A 843 11.48 12.52 -5.76
N LEU A 844 12.11 11.82 -6.70
CA LEU A 844 12.60 10.45 -6.54
C LEU A 844 14.13 10.52 -6.58
N PRO A 845 14.81 10.65 -5.43
CA PRO A 845 16.25 10.68 -5.41
C PRO A 845 16.81 9.31 -5.78
N PHE A 846 17.91 9.32 -6.52
CA PHE A 846 18.75 8.15 -6.68
C PHE A 846 19.37 7.78 -5.34
N SER A 847 18.93 6.65 -4.77
CA SER A 847 19.36 6.14 -3.46
C SER A 847 19.40 4.61 -3.46
N PHE A 848 20.26 4.03 -2.62
CA PHE A 848 20.33 2.57 -2.46
C PHE A 848 19.38 1.99 -1.40
N ASP A 849 18.55 2.82 -0.75
CA ASP A 849 17.68 2.37 0.33
C ASP A 849 16.66 1.30 -0.14
N ASN A 850 16.09 1.46 -1.34
CA ASN A 850 15.17 0.46 -1.90
C ASN A 850 15.85 -0.90 -2.16
N ILE A 851 17.15 -0.89 -2.49
CA ILE A 851 17.93 -2.11 -2.74
C ILE A 851 18.16 -2.87 -1.43
N ARG A 852 18.28 -2.16 -0.30
CA ARG A 852 18.50 -2.73 1.03
C ARG A 852 17.24 -3.43 1.56
N ASP A 853 16.07 -2.86 1.31
CA ASP A 853 14.79 -3.44 1.75
C ASP A 853 14.34 -4.65 0.89
N GLY A 854 14.96 -4.82 -0.29
CA GLY A 854 14.67 -5.92 -1.21
C GLY A 854 13.29 -5.85 -1.87
N ARG A 855 12.59 -4.71 -1.76
CA ARG A 855 11.34 -4.41 -2.47
C ARG A 855 11.72 -3.75 -3.80
N PHE A 856 11.64 -4.50 -4.89
CA PHE A 856 12.02 -4.00 -6.21
C PHE A 856 11.09 -4.49 -7.30
N ASP A 857 9.81 -4.64 -6.97
CA ASP A 857 8.77 -4.90 -7.98
C ASP A 857 8.22 -3.61 -8.61
N GLU A 858 8.82 -2.43 -8.34
CA GLU A 858 8.53 -1.16 -9.03
C GLU A 858 9.80 -0.37 -9.40
#